data_AF-A0A328RVZ2-F1
#
_entry.id   AF-A0A328RVZ2-F1
#
_cell.length_a   1.000
_cell.length_b   1.000
_cell.length_c   1.000
_cell.angle_alpha   90.00
_cell.angle_beta   90.00
_cell.angle_gamma   90.00
#
_symmetry.space_group_name_H-M   'P 1'
#
loop_
_entity.id
_entity.type
_entity.pdbx_description
1 polymer ?
#
loop_
_entity_poly.entity_id
_entity_poly.type
_entity_poly.pdbx_seq_one_letter_code
_entity_poly.pdbx_strand_id
1 'polypeptide(L)'
;MSLNKYSFVCLLFLLVFVFVGIGVVSATNTTDSGSTDVNAPVPVVKMEKNLKTDYVKAENFIGLHDALSSREREKVVDLDSSCSYNSTVHRLNVNSNIKMLTINGNGAVIDGGNKYGFLKIYPGTSVTIRDLTIQNMNITTNGGAIENNGTLHLINCSFLNNSAINGGAVSSWGDVILEDCIISGNSALVGGALYIRNCNSTIYNNTISNNTASDANIFYIDNCNTNMSYNNVTDNNCNYSLLNIVDGVVNVSCNNFTDNHMESSLVISDGAADVSNNTFKSNTMDKGYVVYNLYKMNLTGNVFDDNTVSGSQINTTKTNFNVKDNVFINSRLKTRIEDIDDKTVFNEDKVEFDVRVLIDAVYQDSVHNGTVVLTTSNGSYNSTVREGVAHMAMPSRLFHAGVNVVNVSYVSLDDTYRDCKSNFTLRAYRDTYIVIGCDESVNPNEGYDIAFEVYDLVGEKLNECVLDVNIGEFRKKVYIDDGQGILTYTFGYDETYTIEAFFEGGEYYNKSNATKVVRTKKVETHINTTVLSNRTTDTKIEIKVLDSDDNVLRDALVNVTLDNGTSFIHNSTRPLALTLDEGSYTISIKFESFMEYGTSEKVMTLDVEKTGTILDAEIVNNTAGNVTVNVTLVDEFGKIVEDATITLKDENNDTISTDTTPLTGTTKTIKTTITRAGTKNITAIYTGNNIYKQSNHTITNTKITRRDTSLTTT
;
A
#
# COMPACT_ATOMS: atom_id res chain seq x y z
N MET A 1 -24.73 21.97 -15.96
CA MET A 1 -25.58 23.18 -15.93
C MET A 1 -24.92 24.17 -14.98
N SER A 2 -24.85 25.44 -15.38
CA SER A 2 -24.15 26.61 -14.79
C SER A 2 -22.61 26.66 -14.87
N LEU A 3 -22.16 27.40 -15.90
CA LEU A 3 -20.85 28.00 -16.13
C LEU A 3 -20.32 28.80 -14.93
N ASN A 4 -19.01 28.78 -14.73
CA ASN A 4 -18.28 30.01 -14.38
C ASN A 4 -16.96 30.07 -15.16
N LYS A 5 -16.85 31.11 -15.99
CA LYS A 5 -15.79 31.40 -16.96
C LYS A 5 -14.70 32.23 -16.28
N TYR A 6 -13.43 31.83 -16.39
CA TYR A 6 -12.19 32.64 -16.47
C TYR A 6 -11.03 31.61 -16.61
N SER A 7 -10.80 31.06 -17.81
CA SER A 7 -9.70 31.39 -18.76
C SER A 7 -8.32 30.95 -18.21
N PHE A 8 -7.72 29.78 -18.48
CA PHE A 8 -7.52 28.97 -19.70
C PHE A 8 -6.84 29.71 -20.86
N VAL A 9 -5.65 30.27 -20.62
CA VAL A 9 -4.63 30.57 -21.66
C VAL A 9 -3.24 30.40 -21.04
N CYS A 10 -2.58 29.25 -21.23
CA CYS A 10 -1.14 29.07 -21.04
C CYS A 10 -0.70 27.75 -21.68
N LEU A 11 -0.85 27.63 -23.01
CA LEU A 11 -0.11 26.64 -23.81
C LEU A 11 -0.20 27.04 -25.28
N LEU A 12 0.91 26.85 -26.01
CA LEU A 12 1.17 27.23 -27.41
C LEU A 12 1.44 28.71 -27.65
N PHE A 13 2.71 29.06 -27.84
CA PHE A 13 3.22 29.52 -29.15
C PHE A 13 4.75 29.43 -29.17
N LEU A 14 5.25 28.44 -29.91
CA LEU A 14 6.63 28.31 -30.34
C LEU A 14 6.64 28.54 -31.86
N LEU A 15 7.56 29.41 -32.32
CA LEU A 15 8.04 29.55 -33.71
C LEU A 15 7.07 29.99 -34.82
N VAL A 16 7.18 31.25 -35.26
CA VAL A 16 7.45 31.61 -36.69
C VAL A 16 8.20 32.96 -36.71
N PHE A 17 9.43 32.95 -37.24
CA PHE A 17 10.16 34.15 -37.66
C PHE A 17 9.57 34.70 -38.97
N VAL A 18 9.23 35.99 -39.02
CA VAL A 18 9.30 36.81 -40.24
C VAL A 18 9.65 38.25 -39.86
N PHE A 19 10.78 38.74 -40.39
CA PHE A 19 11.20 40.14 -40.44
C PHE A 19 10.14 41.03 -41.11
N VAL A 20 9.73 42.14 -40.48
CA VAL A 20 9.64 43.48 -41.10
C VAL A 20 9.70 44.53 -39.98
N GLY A 21 10.74 45.36 -39.98
CA GLY A 21 10.84 46.52 -39.11
C GLY A 21 9.99 47.68 -39.62
N ILE A 22 9.17 48.26 -38.74
CA ILE A 22 8.65 49.62 -38.86
C ILE A 22 8.64 50.20 -37.44
N GLY A 23 9.38 51.29 -37.25
CA GLY A 23 9.43 52.04 -36.01
C GLY A 23 8.07 52.67 -35.67
N VAL A 24 7.72 52.65 -34.38
CA VAL A 24 6.62 53.44 -33.86
C VAL A 24 7.12 54.29 -32.70
N VAL A 25 6.96 55.59 -32.95
CA VAL A 25 7.10 56.74 -32.08
C VAL A 25 6.47 56.49 -30.70
N SER A 26 7.21 56.81 -29.65
CA SER A 26 6.70 56.88 -28.28
C SER A 26 5.84 58.13 -28.10
N ALA A 27 4.64 57.94 -27.58
CA ALA A 27 3.81 59.01 -27.03
C ALA A 27 3.29 58.59 -25.65
N THR A 28 3.87 59.22 -24.64
CA THR A 28 3.29 59.71 -23.39
C THR A 28 2.04 59.01 -22.84
N ASN A 29 2.16 58.49 -21.61
CA ASN A 29 1.30 58.93 -20.51
C ASN A 29 1.93 58.60 -19.14
N THR A 30 2.34 59.65 -18.45
CA THR A 30 2.72 59.68 -17.04
C THR A 30 1.47 59.64 -16.17
N THR A 31 1.42 58.70 -15.22
CA THR A 31 0.57 58.82 -14.04
C THR A 31 1.38 59.40 -12.89
N ASP A 32 0.93 60.58 -12.48
CA ASP A 32 1.30 61.37 -11.32
C ASP A 32 1.14 60.60 -9.99
N SER A 33 2.18 60.61 -9.16
CA SER A 33 2.03 60.55 -7.70
C SER A 33 3.26 61.10 -6.98
N GLY A 34 3.17 62.37 -6.57
CA GLY A 34 3.62 62.83 -5.25
C GLY A 34 5.12 63.00 -5.00
N SER A 35 5.61 64.24 -5.14
CA SER A 35 6.79 64.71 -4.43
C SER A 35 6.72 66.22 -4.22
N THR A 36 6.52 66.62 -2.98
CA THR A 36 6.67 68.00 -2.48
C THR A 36 8.13 68.21 -2.05
N ASP A 37 8.91 68.97 -2.80
CA ASP A 37 9.80 69.99 -2.23
C ASP A 37 10.28 70.97 -3.32
N VAL A 38 9.93 72.24 -3.16
CA VAL A 38 10.26 73.35 -4.07
C VAL A 38 11.14 74.33 -3.30
N ASN A 39 12.46 74.15 -3.40
CA ASN A 39 13.45 75.23 -3.38
C ASN A 39 14.88 74.67 -3.53
N ALA A 40 15.31 74.46 -4.77
CA ALA A 40 16.72 74.45 -5.13
C ALA A 40 16.98 75.63 -6.08
N PRO A 41 18.01 76.46 -5.85
CA PRO A 41 18.29 77.61 -6.70
C PRO A 41 18.62 77.16 -8.12
N VAL A 42 17.88 77.69 -9.09
CA VAL A 42 18.12 77.54 -10.52
C VAL A 42 19.57 77.89 -10.82
N PRO A 43 20.39 76.99 -11.40
CA PRO A 43 21.69 77.36 -11.92
C PRO A 43 21.46 78.36 -13.06
N VAL A 44 22.00 79.57 -12.91
CA VAL A 44 22.07 80.53 -14.00
C VAL A 44 22.90 79.90 -15.12
N VAL A 45 22.23 79.37 -16.14
CA VAL A 45 22.87 78.97 -17.40
C VAL A 45 23.41 80.24 -18.02
N LYS A 46 24.72 80.48 -17.88
CA LYS A 46 25.42 81.38 -18.80
C LYS A 46 25.23 80.79 -20.18
N MET A 47 24.53 81.51 -21.07
CA MET A 47 24.53 81.16 -22.49
C MET A 47 25.98 81.09 -22.95
N GLU A 48 26.48 79.88 -23.23
CA GLU A 48 27.72 79.72 -23.95
C GLU A 48 27.52 80.39 -25.32
N LYS A 49 28.53 81.17 -25.73
CA LYS A 49 28.59 81.85 -27.03
C LYS A 49 28.10 80.90 -28.13
N ASN A 50 27.31 81.40 -29.09
CA ASN A 50 27.02 80.73 -30.36
C ASN A 50 28.30 80.13 -30.95
N LEU A 51 28.54 78.85 -30.71
CA LEU A 51 29.63 78.10 -31.31
C LEU A 51 29.20 77.83 -32.76
N LYS A 52 30.08 78.18 -33.70
CA LYS A 52 29.82 77.95 -35.11
C LYS A 52 30.05 76.47 -35.38
N THR A 53 28.99 75.71 -35.56
CA THR A 53 29.09 74.31 -35.97
C THR A 53 29.69 74.24 -37.38
N ASP A 54 30.82 73.55 -37.51
CA ASP A 54 31.54 73.39 -38.77
C ASP A 54 31.15 72.06 -39.44
N TYR A 55 30.63 72.13 -40.66
CA TYR A 55 30.11 70.99 -41.41
C TYR A 55 31.05 70.61 -42.56
N VAL A 56 31.40 69.32 -42.67
CA VAL A 56 32.24 68.80 -43.75
C VAL A 56 31.67 67.51 -44.32
N LYS A 57 31.59 67.42 -45.64
CA LYS A 57 31.41 66.15 -46.36
C LYS A 57 32.79 65.57 -46.69
N ALA A 58 33.10 64.40 -46.14
CA ALA A 58 34.38 63.71 -46.38
C ALA A 58 34.20 62.62 -47.44
N GLU A 59 34.95 62.67 -48.54
CA GLU A 59 34.81 61.74 -49.68
C GLU A 59 35.94 60.69 -49.75
N ASN A 60 36.80 60.64 -48.74
CA ASN A 60 37.84 59.62 -48.57
C ASN A 60 38.42 59.69 -47.14
N PHE A 61 39.30 58.74 -46.81
CA PHE A 61 39.94 58.65 -45.49
C PHE A 61 40.77 59.89 -45.12
N ILE A 62 41.42 60.54 -46.10
CA ILE A 62 42.21 61.77 -45.86
C ILE A 62 41.27 62.94 -45.51
N GLY A 63 40.16 63.10 -46.23
CA GLY A 63 39.16 64.12 -45.92
C GLY A 63 38.54 63.94 -44.52
N LEU A 64 38.34 62.69 -44.08
CA LEU A 64 37.93 62.39 -42.71
C LEU A 64 39.02 62.78 -41.71
N HIS A 65 40.27 62.38 -41.95
CA HIS A 65 41.41 62.76 -41.12
C HIS A 65 41.52 64.29 -40.94
N ASP A 66 41.39 65.04 -42.04
CA ASP A 66 41.49 66.51 -42.02
C ASP A 66 40.32 67.14 -41.25
N ALA A 67 39.11 66.60 -41.40
CA ALA A 67 37.95 67.04 -40.64
C ALA A 67 38.14 66.84 -39.12
N LEU A 68 38.72 65.70 -38.71
CA LEU A 68 39.01 65.38 -37.31
C LEU A 68 40.19 66.19 -36.74
N SER A 69 40.99 66.81 -37.60
CA SER A 69 42.10 67.70 -37.23
C SER A 69 41.69 69.16 -37.00
N SER A 70 40.40 69.48 -37.16
CA SER A 70 39.85 70.84 -37.03
C SER A 70 40.13 71.49 -35.66
N ARG A 71 40.16 72.83 -35.66
CA ARG A 71 40.26 73.65 -34.45
C ARG A 71 38.90 74.15 -33.94
N GLU A 72 37.82 73.83 -34.66
CA GLU A 72 36.47 74.21 -34.28
C GLU A 72 35.99 73.37 -33.09
N ARG A 73 35.23 73.99 -32.17
CA ARG A 73 34.72 73.28 -30.98
C ARG A 73 33.58 72.33 -31.32
N GLU A 74 32.81 72.62 -32.36
CA GLU A 74 31.70 71.79 -32.81
C GLU A 74 31.90 71.40 -34.27
N LYS A 75 31.86 70.10 -34.54
CA LYS A 75 32.16 69.55 -35.87
C LYS A 75 31.12 68.50 -36.25
N VAL A 76 30.60 68.61 -37.47
CA VAL A 76 29.75 67.60 -38.11
C VAL A 76 30.46 67.10 -39.37
N VAL A 77 30.57 65.78 -39.50
CA VAL A 77 31.21 65.11 -40.63
C VAL A 77 30.24 64.12 -41.25
N ASP A 78 29.89 64.34 -42.52
CA ASP A 78 29.09 63.41 -43.31
C ASP A 78 30.01 62.59 -44.20
N LEU A 79 29.90 61.27 -44.11
CA LEU A 79 30.59 60.36 -45.02
C LEU A 79 29.74 60.09 -46.26
N ASP A 80 30.40 59.99 -47.40
CA ASP A 80 29.83 59.54 -48.66
C ASP A 80 29.94 58.01 -48.72
N SER A 81 28.81 57.32 -48.64
CA SER A 81 28.76 55.85 -48.63
C SER A 81 29.14 55.19 -49.95
N SER A 82 29.28 55.96 -51.04
CA SER A 82 29.87 55.48 -52.28
C SER A 82 31.41 55.34 -52.21
N CYS A 83 32.04 55.90 -51.17
CA CYS A 83 33.48 55.90 -50.98
C CYS A 83 33.94 54.80 -50.00
N SER A 84 35.11 54.22 -50.28
CA SER A 84 35.80 53.30 -49.36
C SER A 84 36.82 54.05 -48.52
N TYR A 85 36.72 53.96 -47.20
CA TYR A 85 37.61 54.65 -46.26
C TYR A 85 38.66 53.69 -45.72
N ASN A 86 39.60 53.30 -46.58
CA ASN A 86 40.68 52.40 -46.18
C ASN A 86 41.74 53.17 -45.39
N SER A 87 42.04 52.72 -44.18
CA SER A 87 43.10 53.30 -43.36
C SER A 87 44.47 53.00 -43.96
N THR A 88 45.28 54.03 -44.22
CA THR A 88 46.60 53.90 -44.85
C THR A 88 47.77 54.34 -44.00
N VAL A 89 47.53 54.96 -42.83
CA VAL A 89 48.60 55.69 -42.12
C VAL A 89 48.63 55.49 -40.60
N HIS A 90 47.51 55.42 -39.87
CA HIS A 90 47.43 55.06 -38.43
C HIS A 90 46.00 55.26 -37.90
N ARG A 91 45.77 54.97 -36.61
CA ARG A 91 44.56 55.38 -35.86
C ARG A 91 44.39 56.90 -35.89
N LEU A 92 43.19 57.38 -36.20
CA LEU A 92 42.85 58.81 -36.20
C LEU A 92 42.66 59.31 -34.76
N ASN A 93 43.18 60.49 -34.47
CA ASN A 93 42.99 61.16 -33.19
C ASN A 93 42.02 62.33 -33.36
N VAL A 94 40.98 62.42 -32.54
CA VAL A 94 40.12 63.61 -32.53
C VAL A 94 40.90 64.77 -31.93
N ASN A 95 41.00 65.90 -32.64
CA ASN A 95 41.69 67.08 -32.13
C ASN A 95 41.03 67.55 -30.82
N SER A 96 41.83 67.80 -29.78
CA SER A 96 41.35 68.20 -28.45
C SER A 96 40.61 69.54 -28.41
N ASN A 97 40.68 70.34 -29.48
CA ASN A 97 39.86 71.54 -29.65
C ASN A 97 38.38 71.21 -29.90
N ILE A 98 38.10 70.09 -30.57
CA ILE A 98 36.73 69.62 -30.82
C ILE A 98 36.15 69.14 -29.49
N LYS A 99 34.99 69.69 -29.11
CA LYS A 99 34.23 69.36 -27.90
C LYS A 99 32.99 68.57 -28.21
N MET A 100 32.36 68.83 -29.36
CA MET A 100 31.25 68.05 -29.87
C MET A 100 31.53 67.64 -31.31
N LEU A 101 31.57 66.34 -31.56
CA LEU A 101 31.77 65.76 -32.88
C LEU A 101 30.57 64.89 -33.23
N THR A 102 29.98 65.10 -34.40
CA THR A 102 29.03 64.15 -34.99
C THR A 102 29.62 63.59 -36.27
N ILE A 103 29.69 62.27 -36.40
CA ILE A 103 30.04 61.58 -37.65
C ILE A 103 28.78 60.86 -38.13
N ASN A 104 28.22 61.30 -39.25
CA ASN A 104 27.13 60.60 -39.93
C ASN A 104 27.76 59.69 -40.98
N GLY A 105 27.76 58.38 -40.69
CA GLY A 105 28.37 57.37 -41.53
C GLY A 105 27.62 57.12 -42.83
N ASN A 106 26.29 57.33 -42.87
CA ASN A 106 25.44 57.14 -44.05
C ASN A 106 25.58 55.75 -44.72
N GLY A 107 26.00 54.72 -43.97
CA GLY A 107 26.29 53.37 -44.44
C GLY A 107 27.72 53.17 -44.97
N ALA A 108 28.61 54.15 -44.80
CA ALA A 108 30.01 54.03 -45.20
C ALA A 108 30.76 52.94 -44.42
N VAL A 109 31.87 52.47 -45.01
CA VAL A 109 32.76 51.47 -44.43
C VAL A 109 34.14 52.07 -44.20
N ILE A 110 34.60 52.02 -42.94
CA ILE A 110 36.00 52.23 -42.56
C ILE A 110 36.67 50.86 -42.44
N ASP A 111 37.66 50.59 -43.30
CA ASP A 111 38.42 49.34 -43.28
C ASP A 111 39.86 49.57 -42.81
N GLY A 112 40.26 48.84 -41.76
CA GLY A 112 41.58 48.94 -41.14
C GLY A 112 42.69 48.14 -41.84
N GLY A 113 42.37 47.37 -42.88
CA GLY A 113 43.31 46.55 -43.64
C GLY A 113 44.07 45.53 -42.78
N ASN A 114 43.49 45.10 -41.65
CA ASN A 114 44.10 44.26 -40.62
C ASN A 114 45.39 44.83 -40.02
N LYS A 115 45.52 46.17 -39.93
CA LYS A 115 46.76 46.82 -39.44
C LYS A 115 46.56 48.03 -38.52
N TYR A 116 45.47 48.75 -38.69
CA TYR A 116 45.26 50.03 -38.02
C TYR A 116 44.01 49.97 -37.15
N GLY A 117 43.94 50.85 -36.14
CA GLY A 117 42.68 51.17 -35.47
C GLY A 117 41.98 52.34 -36.14
N PHE A 118 40.73 52.62 -35.78
CA PHE A 118 39.97 53.72 -36.38
C PHE A 118 40.16 55.04 -35.62
N LEU A 119 39.67 55.12 -34.39
CA LEU A 119 39.49 56.42 -33.72
C LEU A 119 39.95 56.39 -32.25
N LYS A 120 40.67 57.43 -31.84
CA LYS A 120 40.96 57.74 -30.44
C LYS A 120 40.28 59.04 -30.03
N ILE A 121 39.53 58.98 -28.93
CA ILE A 121 38.80 60.11 -28.34
C ILE A 121 39.49 60.49 -27.03
N TYR A 122 39.80 61.78 -26.88
CA TYR A 122 40.43 62.32 -25.67
C TYR A 122 39.41 62.85 -24.66
N PRO A 123 39.78 62.95 -23.36
CA PRO A 123 38.90 63.49 -22.33
C PRO A 123 38.34 64.88 -22.66
N GLY A 124 37.07 65.10 -22.29
CA GLY A 124 36.35 66.35 -22.55
C GLY A 124 35.86 66.53 -23.99
N THR A 125 35.88 65.47 -24.80
CA THR A 125 35.30 65.43 -26.15
C THR A 125 34.07 64.52 -26.14
N SER A 126 32.94 65.02 -26.63
CA SER A 126 31.72 64.25 -26.87
C SER A 126 31.61 63.89 -28.35
N VAL A 127 31.48 62.61 -28.65
CA VAL A 127 31.42 62.09 -30.02
C VAL A 127 30.14 61.28 -30.19
N THR A 128 29.38 61.60 -31.23
CA THR A 128 28.29 60.75 -31.72
C THR A 128 28.64 60.21 -33.10
N ILE A 129 28.54 58.90 -33.30
CA ILE A 129 28.73 58.23 -34.59
C ILE A 129 27.45 57.47 -34.91
N ARG A 130 26.96 57.62 -36.14
CA ARG A 130 25.75 56.94 -36.61
C ARG A 130 26.00 56.22 -37.93
N ASP A 131 25.31 55.10 -38.16
CA ASP A 131 25.22 54.44 -39.46
C ASP A 131 26.58 54.15 -40.12
N LEU A 132 27.55 53.67 -39.33
CA LEU A 132 28.92 53.44 -39.78
C LEU A 132 29.34 51.97 -39.60
N THR A 133 29.98 51.39 -40.61
CA THR A 133 30.67 50.11 -40.49
C THR A 133 32.16 50.34 -40.26
N ILE A 134 32.71 49.75 -39.21
CA ILE A 134 34.14 49.81 -38.85
C ILE A 134 34.65 48.36 -38.77
N GLN A 135 35.57 48.01 -39.66
CA GLN A 135 35.97 46.62 -39.83
C GLN A 135 37.45 46.39 -40.03
N ASN A 136 37.86 45.14 -39.81
CA ASN A 136 39.21 44.64 -40.08
C ASN A 136 40.29 45.52 -39.44
N MET A 137 40.01 46.06 -38.25
CA MET A 137 41.01 46.78 -37.47
C MET A 137 41.87 45.75 -36.74
N ASN A 138 43.18 45.96 -36.66
CA ASN A 138 44.05 45.07 -35.88
C ASN A 138 45.19 45.86 -35.29
N ILE A 139 45.18 46.04 -33.98
CA ILE A 139 46.18 46.84 -33.29
C ILE A 139 46.63 46.16 -32.00
N THR A 140 47.88 46.38 -31.63
CA THR A 140 48.46 45.85 -30.39
C THR A 140 48.25 46.79 -29.21
N THR A 141 47.19 47.58 -29.21
CA THR A 141 46.84 48.53 -28.12
C THR A 141 45.35 48.40 -27.78
N ASN A 142 44.82 49.32 -26.98
CA ASN A 142 43.41 49.36 -26.58
C ASN A 142 42.50 49.79 -27.73
N GLY A 143 41.31 49.20 -27.85
CA GLY A 143 40.22 49.62 -28.72
C GLY A 143 40.50 49.33 -30.19
N GLY A 144 40.20 48.12 -30.66
CA GLY A 144 40.53 47.71 -32.04
C GLY A 144 39.95 48.69 -33.04
N ALA A 145 38.65 48.94 -32.97
CA ALA A 145 38.04 50.06 -33.68
C ALA A 145 38.22 51.39 -32.93
N ILE A 146 37.69 51.51 -31.71
CA ILE A 146 37.63 52.80 -31.00
C ILE A 146 38.24 52.70 -29.60
N GLU A 147 39.13 53.64 -29.29
CA GLU A 147 39.62 53.91 -27.94
C GLU A 147 38.98 55.21 -27.42
N ASN A 148 38.08 55.11 -26.46
CA ASN A 148 37.35 56.25 -25.90
C ASN A 148 37.88 56.65 -24.52
N ASN A 149 38.27 57.91 -24.35
CA ASN A 149 38.54 58.53 -23.05
C ASN A 149 37.64 59.77 -22.81
N GLY A 150 36.71 60.06 -23.73
CA GLY A 150 35.70 61.11 -23.62
C GLY A 150 34.30 60.52 -23.46
N THR A 151 33.29 61.15 -24.06
CA THR A 151 31.93 60.60 -24.13
C THR A 151 31.66 60.10 -25.53
N LEU A 152 31.18 58.88 -25.68
CA LEU A 152 30.93 58.25 -26.96
C LEU A 152 29.49 57.73 -27.04
N HIS A 153 28.78 58.10 -28.11
CA HIS A 153 27.48 57.56 -28.45
C HIS A 153 27.55 56.92 -29.85
N LEU A 154 27.32 55.61 -29.90
CA LEU A 154 27.29 54.80 -31.11
C LEU A 154 25.86 54.39 -31.38
N ILE A 155 25.30 54.78 -32.52
CA ILE A 155 23.93 54.46 -32.92
C ILE A 155 23.97 53.74 -34.26
N ASN A 156 23.35 52.56 -34.36
CA ASN A 156 23.27 51.81 -35.62
C ASN A 156 24.63 51.62 -36.32
N CYS A 157 25.67 51.32 -35.54
CA CYS A 157 27.02 51.08 -36.05
C CYS A 157 27.33 49.58 -36.12
N SER A 158 28.20 49.19 -37.05
CA SER A 158 28.69 47.81 -37.16
C SER A 158 30.20 47.74 -36.89
N PHE A 159 30.60 46.86 -35.97
CA PHE A 159 31.99 46.58 -35.60
C PHE A 159 32.32 45.14 -35.98
N LEU A 160 33.05 44.97 -37.09
CA LEU A 160 33.26 43.66 -37.70
C LEU A 160 34.74 43.26 -37.72
N ASN A 161 35.08 42.09 -37.17
CA ASN A 161 36.43 41.52 -37.27
C ASN A 161 37.54 42.45 -36.78
N ASN A 162 37.29 43.22 -35.71
CA ASN A 162 38.29 44.11 -35.12
C ASN A 162 39.06 43.39 -34.01
N SER A 163 40.37 43.62 -33.94
CA SER A 163 41.28 42.95 -33.03
C SER A 163 42.13 43.94 -32.23
N ALA A 164 42.27 43.68 -30.92
CA ALA A 164 42.98 44.54 -29.97
C ALA A 164 43.67 43.75 -28.84
N ILE A 165 44.43 44.43 -27.97
CA ILE A 165 44.77 43.84 -26.66
C ILE A 165 43.56 43.93 -25.71
N ASN A 166 42.95 45.11 -25.60
CA ASN A 166 41.76 45.33 -24.78
C ASN A 166 40.65 45.91 -25.63
N GLY A 167 39.45 45.32 -25.60
CA GLY A 167 38.29 45.82 -26.34
C GLY A 167 38.45 45.63 -27.84
N GLY A 168 38.07 44.46 -28.36
CA GLY A 168 38.20 44.13 -29.79
C GLY A 168 37.47 45.15 -30.67
N ALA A 169 36.22 45.49 -30.31
CA ALA A 169 35.51 46.61 -30.91
C ALA A 169 35.87 47.92 -30.21
N VAL A 170 35.53 48.05 -28.92
CA VAL A 170 35.63 49.31 -28.18
C VAL A 170 36.34 49.09 -26.83
N SER A 171 37.30 49.96 -26.54
CA SER A 171 37.87 50.13 -25.21
C SER A 171 37.53 51.53 -24.70
N SER A 172 36.88 51.62 -23.53
CA SER A 172 36.35 52.86 -22.99
C SER A 172 36.81 53.10 -21.55
N TRP A 173 37.36 54.29 -21.33
CA TRP A 173 37.70 54.89 -20.03
C TRP A 173 36.83 56.12 -19.72
N GLY A 174 35.98 56.52 -20.65
CA GLY A 174 34.94 57.53 -20.46
C GLY A 174 33.58 57.01 -20.88
N ASP A 175 32.52 57.76 -20.63
CA ASP A 175 31.15 57.28 -20.78
C ASP A 175 30.85 56.79 -22.21
N VAL A 176 30.14 55.67 -22.32
CA VAL A 176 29.84 55.06 -23.62
C VAL A 176 28.40 54.55 -23.71
N ILE A 177 27.72 54.87 -24.81
CA ILE A 177 26.39 54.37 -25.15
C ILE A 177 26.49 53.63 -26.48
N LEU A 178 26.04 52.38 -26.51
CA LEU A 178 25.88 51.55 -27.70
C LEU A 178 24.41 51.24 -27.88
N GLU A 179 23.82 51.76 -28.94
CA GLU A 179 22.42 51.62 -29.30
C GLU A 179 22.32 51.04 -30.72
N ASP A 180 21.53 49.98 -30.88
CA ASP A 180 21.23 49.35 -32.16
C ASP A 180 22.47 48.90 -32.96
N CYS A 181 23.58 48.59 -32.29
CA CYS A 181 24.83 48.23 -32.95
C CYS A 181 24.95 46.72 -33.21
N ILE A 182 25.76 46.38 -34.21
CA ILE A 182 26.22 45.01 -34.48
C ILE A 182 27.69 44.91 -34.09
N ILE A 183 28.04 44.00 -33.19
CA ILE A 183 29.40 43.78 -32.71
C ILE A 183 29.74 42.33 -32.98
N SER A 184 30.40 42.07 -34.12
CA SER A 184 30.61 40.71 -34.60
C SER A 184 32.04 40.37 -35.00
N GLY A 185 32.50 39.16 -34.66
CA GLY A 185 33.82 38.66 -35.07
C GLY A 185 35.00 39.38 -34.42
N ASN A 186 34.77 40.21 -33.39
CA ASN A 186 35.84 40.98 -32.77
C ASN A 186 36.63 40.10 -31.78
N SER A 187 37.93 40.37 -31.67
CA SER A 187 38.83 39.59 -30.82
C SER A 187 39.70 40.47 -29.94
N ALA A 188 39.95 40.05 -28.71
CA ALA A 188 40.94 40.69 -27.85
C ALA A 188 41.53 39.72 -26.83
N LEU A 189 42.57 40.17 -26.11
CA LEU A 189 43.05 39.47 -24.92
C LEU A 189 42.00 39.56 -23.81
N VAL A 190 41.49 40.78 -23.57
CA VAL A 190 40.46 41.11 -22.58
C VAL A 190 39.38 41.98 -23.21
N GLY A 191 38.11 41.65 -23.00
CA GLY A 191 36.99 42.32 -23.66
C GLY A 191 36.98 42.05 -25.17
N GLY A 192 36.76 40.79 -25.56
CA GLY A 192 36.69 40.36 -26.96
C GLY A 192 35.78 41.25 -27.80
N ALA A 193 34.65 41.68 -27.23
CA ALA A 193 33.81 42.74 -27.75
C ALA A 193 34.16 44.10 -27.11
N LEU A 194 33.94 44.23 -25.80
CA LEU A 194 33.97 45.50 -25.07
C LEU A 194 34.85 45.44 -23.83
N TYR A 195 35.66 46.48 -23.64
CA TYR A 195 36.42 46.73 -22.42
C TYR A 195 36.03 48.10 -21.85
N ILE A 196 35.34 48.13 -20.71
CA ILE A 196 34.77 49.35 -20.12
C ILE A 196 35.30 49.50 -18.70
N ARG A 197 35.92 50.63 -18.39
CA ARG A 197 36.57 50.85 -17.10
C ARG A 197 36.42 52.29 -16.59
N ASN A 198 36.15 52.46 -15.30
CA ASN A 198 36.06 53.77 -14.62
C ASN A 198 35.09 54.77 -15.28
N CYS A 199 33.97 54.30 -15.83
CA CYS A 199 32.99 55.14 -16.53
C CYS A 199 31.56 54.58 -16.45
N ASN A 200 30.57 55.35 -16.90
CA ASN A 200 29.21 54.85 -17.05
C ASN A 200 29.02 54.25 -18.45
N SER A 201 28.16 53.24 -18.57
CA SER A 201 27.82 52.71 -19.89
C SER A 201 26.36 52.28 -20.05
N THR A 202 25.88 52.37 -21.28
CA THR A 202 24.59 51.83 -21.70
C THR A 202 24.81 50.97 -22.94
N ILE A 203 24.41 49.71 -22.87
CA ILE A 203 24.53 48.71 -23.94
C ILE A 203 23.11 48.24 -24.21
N TYR A 204 22.46 48.85 -25.22
CA TYR A 204 21.04 48.71 -25.47
C TYR A 204 20.75 48.21 -26.90
N ASN A 205 19.91 47.18 -27.00
CA ASN A 205 19.38 46.66 -28.27
C ASN A 205 20.45 46.29 -29.32
N ASN A 206 21.57 45.71 -28.87
CA ASN A 206 22.67 45.34 -29.76
C ASN A 206 22.63 43.85 -30.14
N THR A 207 23.20 43.52 -31.29
CA THR A 207 23.56 42.14 -31.65
C THR A 207 25.05 41.93 -31.42
N ILE A 208 25.43 41.09 -30.46
CA ILE A 208 26.83 40.77 -30.15
C ILE A 208 27.09 39.30 -30.46
N SER A 209 27.86 39.02 -31.52
CA SER A 209 28.04 37.64 -32.00
C SER A 209 29.45 37.25 -32.42
N ASN A 210 29.81 35.97 -32.30
CA ASN A 210 31.08 35.46 -32.82
C ASN A 210 32.33 36.21 -32.32
N ASN A 211 32.25 36.89 -31.17
CA ASN A 211 33.41 37.57 -30.60
C ASN A 211 34.24 36.57 -29.80
N THR A 212 35.56 36.78 -29.78
CA THR A 212 36.51 35.88 -29.13
C THR A 212 37.39 36.59 -28.12
N ALA A 213 37.64 35.95 -26.98
CA ALA A 213 38.67 36.42 -26.05
C ALA A 213 39.63 35.28 -25.69
N SER A 214 40.90 35.43 -26.07
CA SER A 214 41.89 34.35 -25.95
C SER A 214 42.32 34.07 -24.51
N ASP A 215 42.23 35.06 -23.61
CA ASP A 215 42.74 34.92 -22.24
C ASP A 215 41.70 35.28 -21.17
N ALA A 216 40.62 35.96 -21.55
CA ALA A 216 39.65 36.47 -20.58
C ALA A 216 38.21 36.44 -21.11
N ASN A 217 37.59 37.61 -21.29
CA ASN A 217 36.15 37.78 -21.34
C ASN A 217 35.68 38.54 -22.58
N ILE A 218 34.41 38.38 -22.96
CA ILE A 218 33.81 39.11 -24.08
C ILE A 218 33.46 40.55 -23.66
N PHE A 219 32.89 40.70 -22.46
CA PHE A 219 32.62 41.97 -21.81
C PHE A 219 33.43 42.08 -20.52
N TYR A 220 34.29 43.09 -20.45
CA TYR A 220 34.99 43.47 -19.22
C TYR A 220 34.42 44.79 -18.69
N ILE A 221 33.88 44.77 -17.47
CA ILE A 221 33.31 45.94 -16.80
C ILE A 221 33.96 46.08 -15.42
N ASP A 222 34.66 47.20 -15.19
CA ASP A 222 35.39 47.44 -13.95
C ASP A 222 35.22 48.87 -13.45
N ASN A 223 34.70 49.01 -12.23
CA ASN A 223 34.39 50.27 -11.57
C ASN A 223 33.46 51.16 -12.42
N CYS A 224 32.33 50.59 -12.86
CA CYS A 224 31.39 51.23 -13.79
C CYS A 224 29.94 51.10 -13.33
N ASN A 225 29.12 52.12 -13.61
CA ASN A 225 27.66 51.94 -13.60
C ASN A 225 27.18 51.58 -15.00
N THR A 226 26.69 50.37 -15.19
CA THR A 226 26.34 49.87 -16.53
C THR A 226 24.90 49.39 -16.58
N ASN A 227 24.18 49.79 -17.62
CA ASN A 227 22.90 49.17 -17.99
C ASN A 227 23.08 48.40 -19.31
N MET A 228 22.93 47.08 -19.26
CA MET A 228 22.92 46.19 -20.40
C MET A 228 21.51 45.63 -20.58
N SER A 229 20.79 46.03 -21.62
CA SER A 229 19.43 45.54 -21.86
C SER A 229 19.03 45.35 -23.30
N TYR A 230 18.11 44.40 -23.53
CA TYR A 230 17.57 44.04 -24.84
C TYR A 230 18.62 43.59 -25.87
N ASN A 231 19.78 43.13 -25.42
CA ASN A 231 20.83 42.66 -26.33
C ASN A 231 20.62 41.19 -26.68
N ASN A 232 20.99 40.83 -27.91
CA ASN A 232 21.10 39.45 -28.37
C ASN A 232 22.58 39.06 -28.44
N VAL A 233 23.03 38.19 -27.54
CA VAL A 233 24.43 37.81 -27.34
C VAL A 233 24.59 36.34 -27.69
N THR A 234 25.19 36.06 -28.86
CA THR A 234 25.16 34.72 -29.47
C THR A 234 26.50 34.24 -29.98
N ASP A 235 26.78 32.94 -29.92
CA ASP A 235 27.97 32.34 -30.55
C ASP A 235 29.33 32.97 -30.13
N ASN A 236 29.42 33.57 -28.94
CA ASN A 236 30.69 34.13 -28.47
C ASN A 236 31.52 33.06 -27.75
N ASN A 237 32.85 33.14 -27.89
CA ASN A 237 33.77 32.15 -27.35
C ASN A 237 34.88 32.78 -26.51
N CYS A 238 35.08 32.36 -25.27
CA CYS A 238 36.12 32.93 -24.41
C CYS A 238 36.69 31.98 -23.36
N ASN A 239 37.96 32.18 -22.99
CA ASN A 239 38.64 31.30 -22.03
C ASN A 239 38.37 31.65 -20.55
N TYR A 240 37.48 32.59 -20.26
CA TYR A 240 37.09 32.92 -18.88
C TYR A 240 35.59 33.12 -18.74
N SER A 241 35.07 34.32 -19.03
CA SER A 241 33.64 34.61 -18.86
C SER A 241 33.02 35.44 -19.97
N LEU A 242 31.73 35.27 -20.22
CA LEU A 242 31.04 36.14 -21.18
C LEU A 242 31.03 37.57 -20.65
N LEU A 243 30.52 37.74 -19.43
CA LEU A 243 30.39 39.01 -18.73
C LEU A 243 31.16 38.96 -17.41
N ASN A 244 32.19 39.79 -17.29
CA ASN A 244 32.95 39.98 -16.06
C ASN A 244 32.66 41.35 -15.45
N ILE A 245 32.02 41.35 -14.27
CA ILE A 245 31.68 42.54 -13.50
C ILE A 245 32.63 42.58 -12.29
N VAL A 246 33.68 43.39 -12.39
CA VAL A 246 34.72 43.46 -11.36
C VAL A 246 34.32 44.40 -10.22
N ASP A 247 33.83 45.58 -10.54
CA ASP A 247 33.40 46.58 -9.57
C ASP A 247 32.36 47.53 -10.19
N GLY A 248 31.63 48.26 -9.35
CA GLY A 248 30.52 49.14 -9.74
C GLY A 248 29.14 48.51 -9.60
N VAL A 249 28.14 49.11 -10.26
CA VAL A 249 26.73 48.69 -10.22
C VAL A 249 26.27 48.37 -11.64
N VAL A 250 25.99 47.10 -11.90
CA VAL A 250 25.64 46.62 -13.24
C VAL A 250 24.25 46.02 -13.27
N ASN A 251 23.38 46.58 -14.10
CA ASN A 251 22.05 46.05 -14.37
C ASN A 251 22.09 45.31 -15.71
N VAL A 252 21.80 44.02 -15.71
CA VAL A 252 21.71 43.14 -16.87
C VAL A 252 20.27 42.68 -16.97
N SER A 253 19.50 43.24 -17.90
CA SER A 253 18.07 42.93 -17.98
C SER A 253 17.52 42.72 -19.37
N CYS A 254 16.55 41.81 -19.52
CA CYS A 254 15.87 41.56 -20.79
C CYS A 254 16.80 41.18 -21.95
N ASN A 255 17.96 40.58 -21.66
CA ASN A 255 18.89 40.13 -22.70
C ASN A 255 18.66 38.66 -23.04
N ASN A 256 19.05 38.27 -24.25
CA ASN A 256 19.12 36.90 -24.69
C ASN A 256 20.59 36.48 -24.85
N PHE A 257 21.02 35.48 -24.07
CA PHE A 257 22.34 34.87 -24.14
C PHE A 257 22.19 33.44 -24.66
N THR A 258 22.55 33.19 -25.92
CA THR A 258 22.33 31.90 -26.57
C THR A 258 23.60 31.34 -27.19
N ASP A 259 23.85 30.03 -27.08
CA ASP A 259 24.92 29.33 -27.78
C ASP A 259 26.33 29.92 -27.55
N ASN A 260 26.56 30.56 -26.39
CA ASN A 260 27.89 31.05 -26.03
C ASN A 260 28.71 29.93 -25.37
N HIS A 261 30.01 29.94 -25.62
CA HIS A 261 30.95 28.98 -25.07
C HIS A 261 32.01 29.67 -24.22
N MET A 262 32.21 29.18 -23.00
CA MET A 262 33.26 29.70 -22.13
C MET A 262 33.89 28.64 -21.25
N GLU A 263 35.15 28.85 -20.87
CA GLU A 263 35.82 27.89 -19.98
C GLU A 263 35.28 27.97 -18.54
N SER A 264 35.04 29.18 -18.00
CA SER A 264 34.59 29.35 -16.61
C SER A 264 33.09 29.59 -16.50
N SER A 265 32.62 30.83 -16.57
CA SER A 265 31.22 31.15 -16.24
C SER A 265 30.63 32.20 -17.17
N LEU A 266 29.32 32.15 -17.42
CA LEU A 266 28.68 33.14 -18.29
C LEU A 266 28.70 34.53 -17.64
N VAL A 267 28.19 34.66 -16.42
CA VAL A 267 28.30 35.89 -15.62
C VAL A 267 29.19 35.65 -14.41
N ILE A 268 30.23 36.47 -14.24
CA ILE A 268 31.02 36.58 -13.02
C ILE A 268 30.82 37.98 -12.44
N SER A 269 30.48 38.07 -11.16
CA SER A 269 30.27 39.36 -10.49
C SER A 269 30.98 39.45 -9.14
N ASP A 270 32.09 40.19 -9.11
CA ASP A 270 32.72 40.76 -7.92
C ASP A 270 32.08 42.10 -7.52
N GLY A 271 31.47 42.81 -8.48
CA GLY A 271 30.69 44.02 -8.24
C GLY A 271 29.23 43.75 -7.86
N ALA A 272 28.46 44.81 -7.61
CA ALA A 272 27.03 44.70 -7.36
C ALA A 272 26.27 44.52 -8.69
N ALA A 273 25.45 43.48 -8.80
CA ALA A 273 24.72 43.17 -10.03
C ALA A 273 23.22 42.96 -9.80
N ASP A 274 22.40 43.49 -10.70
CA ASP A 274 20.99 43.10 -10.87
C ASP A 274 20.87 42.39 -12.21
N VAL A 275 20.64 41.08 -12.16
CA VAL A 275 20.51 40.21 -13.33
C VAL A 275 19.05 39.76 -13.39
N SER A 276 18.25 40.40 -14.22
CA SER A 276 16.80 40.20 -14.22
C SER A 276 16.16 40.01 -15.59
N ASN A 277 15.19 39.11 -15.69
CA ASN A 277 14.42 38.86 -16.92
C ASN A 277 15.28 38.51 -18.15
N ASN A 278 16.44 37.90 -17.97
CA ASN A 278 17.29 37.43 -19.06
C ASN A 278 16.96 35.99 -19.43
N THR A 279 17.26 35.61 -20.67
CA THR A 279 17.26 34.22 -21.11
C THR A 279 18.70 33.74 -21.28
N PHE A 280 19.09 32.72 -20.52
CA PHE A 280 20.34 31.99 -20.70
C PHE A 280 19.99 30.64 -21.32
N LYS A 281 20.29 30.47 -22.60
CA LYS A 281 19.92 29.27 -23.36
C LYS A 281 21.09 28.59 -24.05
N SER A 282 21.23 27.28 -23.88
CA SER A 282 22.19 26.47 -24.65
C SER A 282 23.64 26.97 -24.55
N ASN A 283 23.98 27.69 -23.47
CA ASN A 283 25.35 28.13 -23.24
C ASN A 283 26.16 27.00 -22.62
N THR A 284 27.43 26.91 -22.99
CA THR A 284 28.33 25.84 -22.55
C THR A 284 29.47 26.40 -21.72
N MET A 285 29.53 26.00 -20.46
CA MET A 285 30.61 26.29 -19.52
C MET A 285 31.43 25.02 -19.25
N ASP A 286 32.72 25.02 -19.57
CA ASP A 286 33.56 23.82 -19.38
C ASP A 286 33.78 23.46 -17.89
N LYS A 287 34.03 24.47 -17.04
CA LYS A 287 34.50 24.28 -15.65
C LYS A 287 33.79 25.14 -14.60
N GLY A 288 32.79 25.96 -14.96
CA GLY A 288 32.09 26.82 -14.00
C GLY A 288 30.56 26.81 -14.13
N TYR A 289 29.97 28.00 -14.04
CA TYR A 289 28.54 28.21 -13.74
C TYR A 289 27.91 29.13 -14.78
N VAL A 290 26.58 29.10 -14.96
CA VAL A 290 25.93 30.20 -15.69
C VAL A 290 26.13 31.50 -14.92
N VAL A 291 25.95 31.46 -13.60
CA VAL A 291 26.15 32.63 -12.73
C VAL A 291 27.09 32.29 -11.60
N TYR A 292 28.19 33.05 -11.49
CA TYR A 292 29.10 33.02 -10.36
C TYR A 292 29.16 34.37 -9.65
N ASN A 293 28.52 34.44 -8.48
CA ASN A 293 28.47 35.65 -7.67
C ASN A 293 29.53 35.63 -6.55
N LEU A 294 30.31 36.69 -6.45
CA LEU A 294 31.38 36.87 -5.46
C LEU A 294 31.07 38.01 -4.48
N TYR A 295 30.01 38.79 -4.72
CA TYR A 295 29.59 39.89 -3.85
C TYR A 295 28.06 39.99 -3.70
N LYS A 296 27.43 41.03 -4.26
CA LYS A 296 26.00 41.33 -4.11
C LYS A 296 25.28 41.13 -5.43
N MET A 297 24.31 40.22 -5.46
CA MET A 297 23.53 39.97 -6.68
C MET A 297 22.04 39.78 -6.41
N ASN A 298 21.21 40.47 -7.19
CA ASN A 298 19.82 40.09 -7.41
C ASN A 298 19.76 39.28 -8.70
N LEU A 299 19.18 38.08 -8.64
CA LEU A 299 18.96 37.21 -9.78
C LEU A 299 17.47 36.88 -9.84
N THR A 300 16.71 37.59 -10.68
CA THR A 300 15.24 37.51 -10.65
C THR A 300 14.57 37.37 -12.01
N GLY A 301 13.55 36.53 -12.15
CA GLY A 301 12.78 36.44 -13.39
C GLY A 301 13.54 35.88 -14.59
N ASN A 302 14.72 35.28 -14.40
CA ASN A 302 15.52 34.78 -15.51
C ASN A 302 15.10 33.37 -15.92
N VAL A 303 15.36 33.01 -17.18
CA VAL A 303 15.15 31.66 -17.72
C VAL A 303 16.51 31.01 -17.95
N PHE A 304 16.73 29.85 -17.35
CA PHE A 304 17.88 28.97 -17.57
C PHE A 304 17.41 27.76 -18.37
N ASP A 305 17.71 27.71 -19.65
CA ASP A 305 17.25 26.65 -20.57
C ASP A 305 18.44 25.90 -21.16
N ASP A 306 18.58 24.61 -20.85
CA ASP A 306 19.54 23.72 -21.53
C ASP A 306 21.01 24.20 -21.49
N ASN A 307 21.41 24.88 -20.42
CA ASN A 307 22.81 25.30 -20.27
C ASN A 307 23.67 24.13 -19.77
N THR A 308 24.78 23.89 -20.47
CA THR A 308 25.73 22.83 -20.13
C THR A 308 26.74 23.34 -19.11
N VAL A 309 26.65 22.83 -17.88
CA VAL A 309 27.57 23.09 -16.76
C VAL A 309 28.10 21.78 -16.18
N SER A 310 29.33 21.77 -15.68
CA SER A 310 29.89 20.59 -15.00
C SER A 310 29.27 20.34 -13.61
N GLY A 311 28.74 21.39 -12.97
CA GLY A 311 28.20 21.36 -11.61
C GLY A 311 26.80 21.96 -11.50
N SER A 312 26.65 22.93 -10.59
CA SER A 312 25.43 23.72 -10.41
C SER A 312 25.30 24.79 -11.50
N GLN A 313 24.09 25.27 -11.75
CA GLN A 313 23.86 26.41 -12.65
C GLN A 313 24.34 27.72 -12.02
N ILE A 314 24.18 27.84 -10.70
CA ILE A 314 24.49 29.05 -9.91
C ILE A 314 25.47 28.68 -8.79
N ASN A 315 26.45 29.55 -8.55
CA ASN A 315 27.28 29.51 -7.35
C ASN A 315 27.44 30.92 -6.77
N THR A 316 27.50 30.99 -5.43
CA THR A 316 27.73 32.22 -4.69
C THR A 316 28.65 31.96 -3.50
N THR A 317 29.65 32.82 -3.30
CA THR A 317 30.59 32.72 -2.17
C THR A 317 30.22 33.61 -0.97
N LYS A 318 29.18 34.44 -1.11
CA LYS A 318 28.71 35.40 -0.09
C LYS A 318 27.22 35.21 0.17
N THR A 319 26.74 35.73 1.30
CA THR A 319 25.36 35.61 1.76
C THR A 319 24.42 36.69 1.24
N ASN A 320 24.93 37.77 0.62
CA ASN A 320 24.13 38.89 0.16
C ASN A 320 23.64 38.70 -1.28
N PHE A 321 22.82 37.69 -1.50
CA PHE A 321 22.21 37.40 -2.79
C PHE A 321 20.73 37.10 -2.66
N ASN A 322 19.97 37.46 -3.68
CA ASN A 322 18.54 37.17 -3.80
C ASN A 322 18.31 36.42 -5.11
N VAL A 323 17.84 35.18 -5.05
CA VAL A 323 17.54 34.35 -6.22
C VAL A 323 16.06 34.04 -6.15
N LYS A 324 15.25 34.64 -7.01
CA LYS A 324 13.80 34.53 -6.91
C LYS A 324 13.12 34.51 -8.27
N ASP A 325 12.02 33.79 -8.40
CA ASP A 325 11.18 33.80 -9.59
C ASP A 325 11.95 33.43 -10.88
N ASN A 326 13.04 32.65 -10.78
CA ASN A 326 13.78 32.15 -11.93
C ASN A 326 13.19 30.82 -12.39
N VAL A 327 13.22 30.57 -13.69
CA VAL A 327 12.71 29.34 -14.31
C VAL A 327 13.89 28.51 -14.80
N PHE A 328 13.94 27.25 -14.41
CA PHE A 328 14.96 26.30 -14.83
C PHE A 328 14.29 25.25 -15.72
N ILE A 329 14.82 25.07 -16.93
CA ILE A 329 14.34 24.14 -17.94
C ILE A 329 15.55 23.32 -18.39
N ASN A 330 15.41 21.99 -18.43
CA ASN A 330 16.48 21.07 -18.83
C ASN A 330 17.83 21.31 -18.10
N SER A 331 17.77 21.89 -16.89
CA SER A 331 18.94 22.41 -16.19
C SER A 331 19.64 21.36 -15.33
N ARG A 332 19.00 20.19 -15.13
CA ARG A 332 19.48 19.06 -14.35
C ARG A 332 20.04 19.48 -12.99
N LEU A 333 19.25 20.22 -12.22
CA LEU A 333 19.57 20.66 -10.87
C LEU A 333 19.81 19.46 -9.94
N LYS A 334 20.88 19.51 -9.15
CA LYS A 334 21.18 18.43 -8.19
C LYS A 334 20.14 18.43 -7.08
N THR A 335 19.52 17.27 -6.87
CA THR A 335 18.59 17.03 -5.76
C THR A 335 19.21 16.14 -4.68
N ARG A 336 18.62 16.18 -3.49
CA ARG A 336 18.83 15.22 -2.39
C ARG A 336 17.52 14.99 -1.66
N ILE A 337 17.38 13.84 -1.02
CA ILE A 337 16.30 13.60 -0.05
C ILE A 337 16.80 14.07 1.32
N GLU A 338 15.97 14.80 2.07
CA GLU A 338 16.25 15.16 3.47
C GLU A 338 16.41 13.88 4.31
N ASP A 339 17.32 13.90 5.28
CA ASP A 339 17.52 12.75 6.16
C ASP A 339 16.20 12.37 6.84
N ILE A 340 15.81 11.09 6.66
CA ILE A 340 14.58 10.55 7.23
C ILE A 340 14.96 9.79 8.48
N ASP A 341 14.46 10.24 9.63
CA ASP A 341 14.65 9.52 10.89
C ASP A 341 14.09 8.10 10.80
N ASP A 342 14.81 7.15 11.40
CA ASP A 342 14.33 5.78 11.61
C ASP A 342 12.91 5.80 12.19
N LYS A 343 12.03 4.97 11.62
CA LYS A 343 10.62 4.89 12.01
C LYS A 343 10.37 3.65 12.86
N THR A 344 9.41 3.76 13.78
CA THR A 344 8.89 2.64 14.55
C THR A 344 7.38 2.65 14.48
N VAL A 345 6.77 1.50 14.19
CA VAL A 345 5.32 1.38 14.01
C VAL A 345 4.77 0.18 14.78
N PHE A 346 3.57 0.34 15.34
CA PHE A 346 2.91 -0.64 16.19
C PHE A 346 1.47 -0.87 15.71
N ASN A 347 1.16 -2.05 15.18
CA ASN A 347 -0.21 -2.46 14.85
C ASN A 347 -0.99 -1.49 13.93
N GLU A 348 -0.29 -0.68 13.14
CA GLU A 348 -0.94 0.26 12.22
C GLU A 348 -1.26 -0.43 10.89
N ASP A 349 -2.39 -0.03 10.28
CA ASP A 349 -2.79 -0.44 8.93
C ASP A 349 -1.92 0.22 7.84
N LYS A 350 -1.35 1.38 8.15
CA LYS A 350 -0.48 2.17 7.26
C LYS A 350 0.53 2.98 8.06
N VAL A 351 1.66 3.29 7.44
CA VAL A 351 2.72 4.14 7.99
C VAL A 351 2.75 5.46 7.22
N GLU A 352 2.58 6.58 7.93
CA GLU A 352 2.50 7.91 7.33
C GLU A 352 3.66 8.82 7.71
N PHE A 353 4.28 9.45 6.71
CA PHE A 353 5.34 10.44 6.90
C PHE A 353 5.59 11.23 5.61
N ASP A 354 6.30 12.35 5.74
CA ASP A 354 6.67 13.19 4.61
C ASP A 354 8.11 12.87 4.17
N VAL A 355 8.32 12.78 2.86
CA VAL A 355 9.65 12.76 2.25
C VAL A 355 9.88 14.12 1.61
N ARG A 356 10.87 14.87 2.11
CA ARG A 356 11.28 16.14 1.51
C ARG A 356 12.40 15.93 0.50
N VAL A 357 12.23 16.46 -0.70
CA VAL A 357 13.21 16.48 -1.77
C VAL A 357 13.70 17.92 -1.93
N LEU A 358 15.00 18.10 -1.77
CA LEU A 358 15.64 19.40 -1.68
C LEU A 358 16.58 19.61 -2.86
N ILE A 359 16.61 20.83 -3.38
CA ILE A 359 17.70 21.35 -4.22
C ILE A 359 18.70 22.13 -3.35
N ASP A 360 19.77 22.63 -3.97
CA ASP A 360 20.71 23.52 -3.29
C ASP A 360 19.99 24.79 -2.81
N ALA A 361 20.29 25.23 -1.58
CA ALA A 361 19.65 26.41 -0.99
C ALA A 361 19.93 27.70 -1.77
N VAL A 362 20.98 27.72 -2.61
CA VAL A 362 21.28 28.86 -3.50
C VAL A 362 20.12 29.22 -4.42
N TYR A 363 19.29 28.24 -4.81
CA TYR A 363 18.17 28.47 -5.72
C TYR A 363 16.97 29.15 -5.03
N GLN A 364 16.90 29.11 -3.69
CA GLN A 364 15.78 29.61 -2.89
C GLN A 364 14.39 29.17 -3.41
N ASP A 365 14.32 27.94 -3.92
CA ASP A 365 13.15 27.36 -4.56
C ASP A 365 12.98 25.89 -4.13
N SER A 366 11.81 25.32 -4.39
CA SER A 366 11.45 23.94 -4.10
C SER A 366 11.47 23.07 -5.37
N VAL A 367 11.39 21.75 -5.19
CA VAL A 367 11.17 20.83 -6.31
C VAL A 367 9.69 20.84 -6.67
N HIS A 368 9.35 21.22 -7.91
CA HIS A 368 7.95 21.45 -8.30
C HIS A 368 7.22 20.20 -8.79
N ASN A 369 7.94 19.19 -9.26
CA ASN A 369 7.36 17.96 -9.81
C ASN A 369 8.28 16.76 -9.54
N GLY A 370 7.80 15.55 -9.85
CA GLY A 370 8.55 14.31 -9.61
C GLY A 370 7.75 13.29 -8.82
N THR A 371 8.31 12.10 -8.69
CA THR A 371 7.73 10.99 -7.93
C THR A 371 8.75 10.46 -6.94
N VAL A 372 8.34 10.34 -5.67
CA VAL A 372 9.10 9.56 -4.68
C VAL A 372 8.58 8.13 -4.71
N VAL A 373 9.50 7.18 -4.83
CA VAL A 373 9.25 5.74 -4.79
C VAL A 373 9.96 5.15 -3.58
N LEU A 374 9.20 4.50 -2.73
CA LEU A 374 9.67 3.72 -1.59
C LEU A 374 9.64 2.24 -1.96
N THR A 375 10.74 1.53 -1.72
CA THR A 375 10.86 0.10 -2.03
C THR A 375 11.31 -0.67 -0.80
N THR A 376 10.57 -1.72 -0.48
CA THR A 376 10.86 -2.71 0.58
C THR A 376 11.08 -4.08 -0.06
N SER A 377 11.35 -5.13 0.74
CA SER A 377 11.40 -6.51 0.25
C SER A 377 10.06 -6.99 -0.32
N ASN A 378 8.94 -6.41 0.12
CA ASN A 378 7.58 -6.91 -0.16
C ASN A 378 6.83 -6.11 -1.22
N GLY A 379 7.46 -5.05 -1.74
CA GLY A 379 6.88 -4.25 -2.81
C GLY A 379 7.34 -2.81 -2.80
N SER A 380 6.59 -1.97 -3.50
CA SER A 380 6.86 -0.54 -3.59
C SER A 380 5.59 0.28 -3.39
N TYR A 381 5.78 1.52 -2.98
CA TYR A 381 4.74 2.52 -2.83
C TYR A 381 5.29 3.85 -3.35
N ASN A 382 4.47 4.63 -4.04
CA ASN A 382 4.91 5.91 -4.60
C ASN A 382 3.94 7.05 -4.28
N SER A 383 4.46 8.27 -4.35
CA SER A 383 3.69 9.50 -4.19
C SER A 383 4.33 10.62 -5.00
N THR A 384 3.52 11.56 -5.46
CA THR A 384 3.98 12.70 -6.25
C THR A 384 4.56 13.77 -5.34
N VAL A 385 5.67 14.38 -5.77
CA VAL A 385 6.25 15.55 -5.09
C VAL A 385 5.47 16.80 -5.48
N ARG A 386 5.12 17.62 -4.48
CA ARG A 386 4.60 18.98 -4.66
C ARG A 386 5.28 19.89 -3.66
N GLU A 387 5.76 21.04 -4.13
CA GLU A 387 6.48 22.01 -3.28
C GLU A 387 7.62 21.38 -2.46
N GLY A 388 8.37 20.46 -3.07
CA GLY A 388 9.46 19.73 -2.44
C GLY A 388 9.04 18.62 -1.47
N VAL A 389 7.75 18.30 -1.32
CA VAL A 389 7.28 17.27 -0.37
C VAL A 389 6.44 16.20 -1.07
N ALA A 390 6.71 14.93 -0.74
CA ALA A 390 5.85 13.80 -1.05
C ALA A 390 5.26 13.23 0.25
N HIS A 391 3.93 13.27 0.36
CA HIS A 391 3.21 12.66 1.48
C HIS A 391 3.11 11.15 1.26
N MET A 392 3.65 10.36 2.18
CA MET A 392 3.71 8.91 2.08
C MET A 392 2.72 8.28 3.05
N ALA A 393 1.95 7.29 2.57
CA ALA A 393 1.00 6.52 3.37
C ALA A 393 1.10 5.03 2.98
N MET A 394 2.16 4.39 3.46
CA MET A 394 2.50 3.03 3.03
C MET A 394 1.64 1.99 3.74
N PRO A 395 0.94 1.09 3.03
CA PRO A 395 0.21 -0.01 3.64
C PRO A 395 1.13 -0.92 4.47
N SER A 396 0.66 -1.33 5.64
CA SER A 396 1.50 -2.05 6.60
C SER A 396 1.92 -3.45 6.12
N ARG A 397 1.18 -4.06 5.19
CA ARG A 397 1.55 -5.31 4.48
C ARG A 397 2.86 -5.24 3.70
N LEU A 398 3.40 -4.04 3.45
CA LEU A 398 4.70 -3.86 2.78
C LEU A 398 5.88 -4.10 3.73
N PHE A 399 5.63 -4.36 5.02
CA PHE A 399 6.66 -4.53 6.04
C PHE A 399 6.41 -5.82 6.81
N HIS A 400 7.46 -6.59 7.02
CA HIS A 400 7.44 -7.70 7.97
C HIS A 400 7.62 -7.17 9.39
N ALA A 401 7.20 -7.93 10.40
CA ALA A 401 7.64 -7.67 11.75
C ALA A 401 9.17 -7.76 11.82
N GLY A 402 9.81 -6.79 12.48
CA GLY A 402 11.27 -6.67 12.48
C GLY A 402 11.79 -5.38 11.86
N VAL A 403 13.08 -5.43 11.54
CA VAL A 403 13.85 -4.33 10.96
C VAL A 403 13.72 -4.38 9.44
N ASN A 404 13.09 -3.37 8.86
CA ASN A 404 12.87 -3.23 7.43
C ASN A 404 13.76 -2.09 6.90
N VAL A 405 14.54 -2.34 5.85
CA VAL A 405 15.26 -1.28 5.13
C VAL A 405 14.36 -0.74 4.04
N VAL A 406 14.06 0.56 4.10
CA VAL A 406 13.21 1.24 3.11
C VAL A 406 14.10 2.08 2.21
N ASN A 407 14.19 1.69 0.94
CA ASN A 407 14.93 2.45 -0.06
C ASN A 407 14.03 3.55 -0.62
N VAL A 408 14.53 4.78 -0.64
CA VAL A 408 13.83 5.95 -1.15
C VAL A 408 14.50 6.41 -2.42
N SER A 409 13.74 6.55 -3.51
CA SER A 409 14.22 7.12 -4.76
C SER A 409 13.30 8.25 -5.17
N TYR A 410 13.88 9.40 -5.49
CA TYR A 410 13.20 10.48 -6.18
C TYR A 410 13.51 10.38 -7.67
N VAL A 411 12.47 10.41 -8.49
CA VAL A 411 12.53 10.40 -9.95
C VAL A 411 11.86 11.67 -10.48
N SER A 412 12.60 12.46 -11.24
CA SER A 412 12.07 13.67 -11.88
C SER A 412 11.09 13.33 -13.01
N LEU A 413 10.12 14.21 -13.29
CA LEU A 413 9.23 14.05 -14.46
C LEU A 413 9.76 14.74 -15.72
N ASP A 414 10.78 15.57 -15.58
CA ASP A 414 11.47 16.28 -16.65
C ASP A 414 12.98 16.40 -16.36
N ASP A 415 13.73 16.98 -17.30
CA ASP A 415 15.18 17.16 -17.18
C ASP A 415 15.59 18.38 -16.33
N THR A 416 14.65 19.01 -15.62
CA THR A 416 14.94 20.13 -14.71
C THR A 416 15.72 19.65 -13.49
N TYR A 417 15.37 18.49 -12.95
CA TYR A 417 15.99 17.95 -11.72
C TYR A 417 16.69 16.62 -11.99
N ARG A 418 17.77 16.34 -11.24
CA ARG A 418 18.43 15.02 -11.23
C ARG A 418 17.70 14.09 -10.28
N ASP A 419 17.65 12.81 -10.61
CA ASP A 419 17.22 11.76 -9.69
C ASP A 419 18.17 11.64 -8.50
N CYS A 420 17.64 11.26 -7.33
CA CYS A 420 18.45 10.97 -6.15
C CYS A 420 17.87 9.81 -5.33
N LYS A 421 18.70 9.26 -4.43
CA LYS A 421 18.34 8.11 -3.61
C LYS A 421 18.77 8.33 -2.16
N SER A 422 18.02 7.73 -1.24
CA SER A 422 18.33 7.64 0.18
C SER A 422 17.76 6.32 0.73
N ASN A 423 17.96 6.06 2.02
CA ASN A 423 17.30 4.96 2.72
C ASN A 423 17.15 5.30 4.20
N PHE A 424 16.22 4.62 4.87
CA PHE A 424 16.08 4.64 6.32
C PHE A 424 15.61 3.28 6.82
N THR A 425 15.66 3.07 8.14
CA THR A 425 15.21 1.82 8.74
C THR A 425 13.85 2.01 9.40
N LEU A 426 12.96 1.02 9.22
CA LEU A 426 11.65 0.95 9.86
C LEU A 426 11.55 -0.30 10.72
N ARG A 427 11.29 -0.13 12.02
CA ARG A 427 11.03 -1.22 12.97
C ARG A 427 9.54 -1.42 13.16
N ALA A 428 9.03 -2.59 12.77
CA ALA A 428 7.61 -2.91 12.88
C ALA A 428 7.36 -3.95 13.98
N TYR A 429 6.45 -3.62 14.89
CA TYR A 429 5.98 -4.49 15.96
C TYR A 429 4.53 -4.89 15.72
N ARG A 430 4.22 -6.18 15.91
CA ARG A 430 2.90 -6.75 15.59
C ARG A 430 2.31 -7.51 16.77
N ASP A 431 1.03 -7.29 17.01
CA ASP A 431 0.19 -8.17 17.81
C ASP A 431 -0.06 -9.47 17.06
N THR A 432 -0.31 -10.52 17.83
CA THR A 432 -0.56 -11.86 17.33
C THR A 432 -1.88 -12.41 17.85
N TYR A 433 -2.41 -13.43 17.20
CA TYR A 433 -3.51 -14.23 17.70
C TYR A 433 -3.27 -15.71 17.40
N ILE A 434 -3.85 -16.58 18.23
CA ILE A 434 -3.69 -18.04 18.13
C ILE A 434 -5.00 -18.65 17.66
N VAL A 435 -4.93 -19.59 16.73
CA VAL A 435 -6.05 -20.42 16.28
C VAL A 435 -5.83 -21.84 16.77
N ILE A 436 -6.84 -22.43 17.43
CA ILE A 436 -6.83 -23.81 17.92
C ILE A 436 -7.81 -24.64 17.09
N GLY A 437 -7.27 -25.54 16.27
CA GLY A 437 -8.01 -26.49 15.44
C GLY A 437 -8.26 -27.80 16.19
N CYS A 438 -9.46 -27.93 16.74
CA CYS A 438 -9.97 -29.17 17.34
C CYS A 438 -11.49 -29.20 17.26
N ASP A 439 -12.05 -30.40 17.09
CA ASP A 439 -13.50 -30.61 17.11
C ASP A 439 -14.09 -30.28 18.48
N GLU A 440 -15.28 -29.68 18.52
CA GLU A 440 -15.94 -29.31 19.78
C GLU A 440 -16.48 -30.52 20.54
N SER A 441 -16.62 -31.66 19.86
CA SER A 441 -17.12 -32.92 20.41
C SER A 441 -16.33 -34.11 19.88
N VAL A 442 -15.66 -34.83 20.78
CA VAL A 442 -14.72 -35.92 20.47
C VAL A 442 -15.12 -37.21 21.18
N ASN A 443 -14.74 -38.36 20.65
CA ASN A 443 -14.92 -39.64 21.34
C ASN A 443 -13.84 -39.78 22.44
N PRO A 444 -14.18 -40.36 23.60
CA PRO A 444 -13.20 -40.62 24.65
C PRO A 444 -12.21 -41.73 24.23
N ASN A 445 -11.02 -41.71 24.81
CA ASN A 445 -9.94 -42.70 24.62
C ASN A 445 -9.39 -42.86 23.20
N GLU A 446 -9.75 -41.99 22.27
CA GLU A 446 -9.10 -41.87 20.97
C GLU A 446 -8.03 -40.75 21.01
N GLY A 447 -6.99 -40.89 20.18
CA GLY A 447 -5.98 -39.84 20.01
C GLY A 447 -6.44 -38.80 19.01
N TYR A 448 -6.44 -37.52 19.40
CA TYR A 448 -6.80 -36.40 18.53
C TYR A 448 -5.60 -35.49 18.31
N ASP A 449 -5.35 -35.15 17.04
CA ASP A 449 -4.35 -34.17 16.67
C ASP A 449 -4.97 -32.77 16.76
N ILE A 450 -4.54 -32.01 17.77
CA ILE A 450 -4.95 -30.63 17.97
C ILE A 450 -3.95 -29.74 17.23
N ALA A 451 -4.45 -28.99 16.25
CA ALA A 451 -3.65 -28.05 15.49
C ALA A 451 -3.59 -26.67 16.17
N PHE A 452 -2.41 -26.08 16.21
CA PHE A 452 -2.18 -24.73 16.69
C PHE A 452 -1.52 -23.92 15.59
N GLU A 453 -2.05 -22.72 15.34
CA GLU A 453 -1.48 -21.78 14.38
C GLU A 453 -1.41 -20.40 15.06
N VAL A 454 -0.33 -19.68 14.80
CA VAL A 454 -0.14 -18.31 15.31
C VAL A 454 -0.07 -17.38 14.11
N TYR A 455 -0.82 -16.30 14.17
CA TYR A 455 -0.90 -15.30 13.11
C TYR A 455 -0.54 -13.93 13.67
N ASP A 456 0.03 -13.08 12.84
CA ASP A 456 0.04 -11.65 13.11
C ASP A 456 -1.31 -10.99 12.72
N LEU A 457 -1.54 -9.75 13.14
CA LEU A 457 -2.78 -9.04 12.80
C LEU A 457 -2.97 -8.72 11.31
N VAL A 458 -1.93 -8.83 10.46
CA VAL A 458 -2.07 -8.72 9.00
C VAL A 458 -2.40 -10.06 8.34
N GLY A 459 -2.49 -11.14 9.13
CA GLY A 459 -2.95 -12.46 8.70
C GLY A 459 -1.84 -13.39 8.23
N GLU A 460 -0.57 -13.02 8.43
CA GLU A 460 0.58 -13.88 8.10
C GLU A 460 0.82 -14.90 9.22
N LYS A 461 1.08 -16.15 8.85
CA LYS A 461 1.41 -17.22 9.80
C LYS A 461 2.83 -17.05 10.34
N LEU A 462 2.99 -17.19 11.65
CA LEU A 462 4.29 -17.24 12.30
C LEU A 462 4.87 -18.65 12.23
N ASN A 463 6.17 -18.72 11.99
CA ASN A 463 6.98 -19.94 12.01
C ASN A 463 8.06 -19.84 13.08
N GLU A 464 8.60 -20.99 13.47
CA GLU A 464 9.71 -21.11 14.42
C GLU A 464 9.39 -20.49 15.79
N CYS A 465 8.12 -20.55 16.21
CA CYS A 465 7.66 -20.05 17.50
C CYS A 465 7.17 -21.18 18.41
N VAL A 466 7.05 -20.90 19.71
CA VAL A 466 6.69 -21.90 20.73
C VAL A 466 5.47 -21.43 21.51
N LEU A 467 4.50 -22.31 21.65
CA LEU A 467 3.32 -22.13 22.49
C LEU A 467 3.45 -22.96 23.77
N ASP A 468 3.06 -22.37 24.89
CA ASP A 468 2.76 -23.10 26.12
C ASP A 468 1.27 -23.49 26.09
N VAL A 469 0.99 -24.80 25.99
CA VAL A 469 -0.36 -25.34 25.89
C VAL A 469 -0.75 -26.10 27.15
N ASN A 470 -1.94 -25.79 27.65
CA ASN A 470 -2.52 -26.33 28.88
C ASN A 470 -3.83 -27.04 28.56
N ILE A 471 -4.01 -28.26 29.08
CA ILE A 471 -5.28 -28.99 29.04
C ILE A 471 -5.54 -29.52 30.45
N GLY A 472 -6.35 -28.81 31.25
CA GLY A 472 -6.52 -29.13 32.68
C GLY A 472 -5.20 -28.96 33.47
N GLU A 473 -4.65 -30.04 34.01
CA GLU A 473 -3.31 -30.09 34.65
C GLU A 473 -2.18 -30.46 33.67
N PHE A 474 -2.51 -30.92 32.46
CA PHE A 474 -1.50 -31.25 31.45
C PHE A 474 -0.85 -29.97 30.91
N ARG A 475 0.48 -29.95 30.82
CA ARG A 475 1.29 -28.83 30.34
C ARG A 475 2.27 -29.33 29.29
N LYS A 476 2.29 -28.71 28.10
CA LYS A 476 3.19 -29.10 27.03
C LYS A 476 3.57 -27.90 26.16
N LYS A 477 4.84 -27.86 25.75
CA LYS A 477 5.31 -26.93 24.71
C LYS A 477 4.98 -27.49 23.33
N VAL A 478 4.34 -26.69 22.51
CA VAL A 478 4.05 -26.98 21.10
C VAL A 478 4.90 -26.04 20.25
N TYR A 479 5.70 -26.62 19.36
CA TYR A 479 6.55 -25.89 18.43
C TYR A 479 5.76 -25.69 17.12
N ILE A 480 5.74 -24.46 16.62
CA ILE A 480 5.10 -24.11 15.35
C ILE A 480 6.18 -24.10 14.28
N ASP A 481 6.24 -25.19 13.53
CA ASP A 481 7.16 -25.34 12.40
C ASP A 481 6.32 -25.34 11.10
N ASP A 482 6.76 -24.62 10.07
CA ASP A 482 6.03 -24.50 8.79
C ASP A 482 4.54 -24.09 8.93
N GLY A 483 4.25 -23.22 9.89
CA GLY A 483 2.98 -22.52 10.04
C GLY A 483 1.95 -23.24 10.90
N GLN A 484 2.29 -24.40 11.47
CA GLN A 484 1.40 -25.16 12.33
C GLN A 484 2.17 -26.04 13.33
N GLY A 485 1.65 -26.15 14.56
CA GLY A 485 2.10 -27.15 15.53
C GLY A 485 0.99 -28.13 15.86
N ILE A 486 1.33 -29.41 16.01
CA ILE A 486 0.37 -30.46 16.36
C ILE A 486 0.66 -31.01 17.76
N LEU A 487 -0.39 -31.15 18.56
CA LEU A 487 -0.36 -31.89 19.82
C LEU A 487 -1.38 -33.04 19.75
N THR A 488 -0.89 -34.28 19.78
CA THR A 488 -1.77 -35.43 19.97
C THR A 488 -2.16 -35.56 21.44
N TYR A 489 -3.45 -35.55 21.73
CA TYR A 489 -4.00 -35.71 23.08
C TYR A 489 -5.16 -36.71 23.10
N THR A 490 -5.23 -37.52 24.16
CA THR A 490 -6.32 -38.48 24.37
C THR A 490 -7.22 -37.97 25.48
N PHE A 491 -8.48 -37.69 25.13
CA PHE A 491 -9.47 -37.19 26.08
C PHE A 491 -10.10 -38.33 26.88
N GLY A 492 -10.34 -38.10 28.17
CA GLY A 492 -11.00 -39.06 29.06
C GLY A 492 -12.54 -39.01 28.95
N TYR A 493 -13.20 -39.83 29.77
CA TYR A 493 -14.66 -39.92 29.78
C TYR A 493 -15.34 -38.76 30.52
N ASP A 494 -16.49 -38.32 29.99
CA ASP A 494 -17.51 -37.44 30.64
C ASP A 494 -16.97 -36.14 31.26
N GLU A 495 -16.04 -35.48 30.58
CA GLU A 495 -15.42 -34.22 31.02
C GLU A 495 -15.49 -33.13 29.95
N THR A 496 -15.56 -31.88 30.40
CA THR A 496 -15.34 -30.70 29.55
C THR A 496 -13.88 -30.27 29.71
N TYR A 497 -13.12 -30.32 28.62
CA TYR A 497 -11.72 -29.91 28.59
C TYR A 497 -11.61 -28.48 28.06
N THR A 498 -10.85 -27.63 28.73
CA THR A 498 -10.43 -26.32 28.22
C THR A 498 -8.98 -26.44 27.78
N ILE A 499 -8.75 -26.25 26.48
CA ILE A 499 -7.42 -26.10 25.88
C ILE A 499 -7.08 -24.61 25.96
N GLU A 500 -6.00 -24.26 26.63
CA GLU A 500 -5.47 -22.90 26.67
C GLU A 500 -4.09 -22.88 26.00
N ALA A 501 -3.88 -21.98 25.05
CA ALA A 501 -2.60 -21.79 24.39
C ALA A 501 -2.08 -20.38 24.67
N PHE A 502 -0.80 -20.28 25.03
CA PHE A 502 -0.12 -19.03 25.33
C PHE A 502 1.10 -18.86 24.43
N PHE A 503 1.17 -17.73 23.73
CA PHE A 503 2.37 -17.29 23.04
C PHE A 503 2.97 -16.13 23.82
N GLU A 504 4.19 -16.29 24.33
CA GLU A 504 4.87 -15.27 25.14
C GLU A 504 5.36 -14.06 24.32
N GLY A 505 5.25 -14.11 23.00
CA GLY A 505 5.79 -13.10 22.09
C GLY A 505 7.25 -13.36 21.73
N GLY A 506 7.81 -12.43 20.97
CA GLY A 506 9.21 -12.43 20.56
C GLY A 506 9.76 -11.01 20.51
N GLU A 507 10.91 -10.81 19.87
CA GLU A 507 11.53 -9.48 19.76
C GLU A 507 10.63 -8.44 19.08
N TYR A 508 9.84 -8.88 18.09
CA TYR A 508 8.98 -8.02 17.27
C TYR A 508 7.48 -8.39 17.31
N TYR A 509 7.12 -9.41 18.09
CA TYR A 509 5.75 -9.89 18.21
C TYR A 509 5.29 -9.81 19.66
N ASN A 510 4.11 -9.22 19.89
CA ASN A 510 3.51 -9.19 21.21
C ASN A 510 2.86 -10.53 21.57
N LYS A 511 2.79 -10.79 22.88
CA LYS A 511 2.17 -12.00 23.44
C LYS A 511 0.68 -12.10 23.12
N SER A 512 0.18 -13.32 22.99
CA SER A 512 -1.24 -13.61 22.77
C SER A 512 -1.66 -14.92 23.45
N ASN A 513 -2.97 -15.11 23.60
CA ASN A 513 -3.53 -16.35 24.11
C ASN A 513 -4.82 -16.72 23.38
N ALA A 514 -5.18 -17.99 23.43
CA ALA A 514 -6.46 -18.49 22.95
C ALA A 514 -6.96 -19.63 23.83
N THR A 515 -8.28 -19.79 23.89
CA THR A 515 -8.92 -20.90 24.59
C THR A 515 -9.93 -21.59 23.69
N LYS A 516 -10.00 -22.92 23.78
CA LYS A 516 -10.99 -23.75 23.08
C LYS A 516 -11.56 -24.78 24.04
N VAL A 517 -12.88 -24.92 24.06
CA VAL A 517 -13.59 -25.90 24.89
C VAL A 517 -13.96 -27.12 24.05
N VAL A 518 -13.64 -28.31 24.55
CA VAL A 518 -13.90 -29.61 23.92
C VAL A 518 -14.68 -30.50 24.89
N ARG A 519 -15.70 -31.21 24.39
CA ARG A 519 -16.55 -32.10 25.19
C ARG A 519 -16.42 -33.55 24.70
N THR A 520 -16.32 -34.51 25.61
CA THR A 520 -16.31 -35.92 25.21
C THR A 520 -17.72 -36.49 25.05
N LYS A 521 -17.93 -37.30 24.01
CA LYS A 521 -19.19 -38.02 23.77
C LYS A 521 -19.31 -39.19 24.76
N LYS A 522 -20.55 -39.54 25.12
CA LYS A 522 -20.84 -40.77 25.88
C LYS A 522 -20.83 -41.98 24.94
N VAL A 523 -20.43 -43.13 25.45
CA VAL A 523 -20.42 -44.42 24.74
C VAL A 523 -21.86 -44.81 24.40
N GLU A 524 -22.13 -45.16 23.14
CA GLU A 524 -23.46 -45.60 22.71
C GLU A 524 -23.84 -46.92 23.40
N THR A 525 -25.11 -47.06 23.79
CA THR A 525 -25.66 -48.31 24.34
C THR A 525 -26.85 -48.79 23.53
N HIS A 526 -27.16 -50.07 23.63
CA HIS A 526 -28.38 -50.64 23.09
C HIS A 526 -28.93 -51.76 23.99
N ILE A 527 -30.22 -52.07 23.86
CA ILE A 527 -30.91 -53.05 24.71
C ILE A 527 -31.31 -54.26 23.88
N ASN A 528 -30.93 -55.44 24.35
CA ASN A 528 -31.35 -56.73 23.80
C ASN A 528 -32.31 -57.45 24.76
N THR A 529 -33.30 -58.16 24.21
CA THR A 529 -34.36 -58.80 24.98
C THR A 529 -34.64 -60.21 24.47
N THR A 530 -34.78 -61.18 25.37
CA THR A 530 -35.11 -62.58 25.04
C THR A 530 -36.29 -63.06 25.87
N VAL A 531 -37.31 -63.65 25.25
CA VAL A 531 -38.41 -64.30 25.98
C VAL A 531 -37.95 -65.69 26.43
N LEU A 532 -37.90 -65.92 27.73
CA LEU A 532 -37.48 -67.21 28.31
C LEU A 532 -38.66 -68.16 28.49
N SER A 533 -39.82 -67.63 28.88
CA SER A 533 -41.09 -68.37 28.92
C SER A 533 -42.27 -67.40 28.85
N ASN A 534 -43.34 -67.81 28.19
CA ASN A 534 -44.54 -67.00 27.93
C ASN A 534 -45.82 -67.67 28.45
N ARG A 535 -45.71 -68.51 29.48
CA ARG A 535 -46.86 -69.18 30.09
C ARG A 535 -47.41 -68.35 31.25
N THR A 536 -48.73 -68.32 31.41
CA THR A 536 -49.41 -67.61 32.53
C THR A 536 -48.89 -68.02 33.92
N THR A 537 -48.34 -69.23 34.07
CA THR A 537 -47.71 -69.69 35.33
C THR A 537 -46.21 -69.46 35.43
N ASP A 538 -45.54 -69.11 34.33
CA ASP A 538 -44.09 -68.87 34.28
C ASP A 538 -43.76 -67.88 33.15
N THR A 539 -44.08 -66.60 33.31
CA THR A 539 -43.70 -65.58 32.32
C THR A 539 -42.38 -64.92 32.70
N LYS A 540 -41.36 -65.04 31.85
CA LYS A 540 -40.00 -64.54 32.11
C LYS A 540 -39.35 -63.96 30.86
N ILE A 541 -38.72 -62.80 31.00
CA ILE A 541 -37.90 -62.18 29.96
C ILE A 541 -36.48 -61.89 30.47
N GLU A 542 -35.48 -62.03 29.60
CA GLU A 542 -34.11 -61.57 29.84
C GLU A 542 -33.94 -60.21 29.15
N ILE A 543 -33.31 -59.25 29.83
CA ILE A 543 -33.00 -57.92 29.30
C ILE A 543 -31.51 -57.68 29.48
N LYS A 544 -30.75 -57.37 28.43
CA LYS A 544 -29.32 -57.01 28.53
C LYS A 544 -29.11 -55.62 27.96
N VAL A 545 -28.42 -54.75 28.70
CA VAL A 545 -27.89 -53.48 28.17
C VAL A 545 -26.47 -53.74 27.70
N LEU A 546 -26.15 -53.37 26.46
CA LEU A 546 -24.85 -53.59 25.84
C LEU A 546 -24.25 -52.26 25.39
N ASP A 547 -22.91 -52.16 25.41
CA ASP A 547 -22.17 -51.05 24.82
C ASP A 547 -22.07 -51.19 23.29
N SER A 548 -21.32 -50.29 22.65
CA SER A 548 -21.07 -50.31 21.20
C SER A 548 -20.29 -51.53 20.71
N ASP A 549 -19.62 -52.25 21.61
CA ASP A 549 -18.81 -53.45 21.33
C ASP A 549 -19.53 -54.75 21.76
N ASP A 550 -20.84 -54.69 22.02
CA ASP A 550 -21.68 -55.80 22.48
C ASP A 550 -21.27 -56.39 23.86
N ASN A 551 -20.55 -55.63 24.69
CA ASN A 551 -20.26 -56.05 26.06
C ASN A 551 -21.45 -55.74 26.97
N VAL A 552 -21.81 -56.70 27.83
CA VAL A 552 -22.92 -56.53 28.78
C VAL A 552 -22.52 -55.58 29.90
N LEU A 553 -23.29 -54.49 30.06
CA LEU A 553 -23.16 -53.57 31.19
C LEU A 553 -23.66 -54.27 32.46
N ARG A 554 -22.74 -54.54 33.39
CA ARG A 554 -23.09 -55.16 34.67
C ARG A 554 -23.88 -54.19 35.54
N ASP A 555 -24.92 -54.72 36.19
CA ASP A 555 -25.81 -53.98 37.10
C ASP A 555 -26.53 -52.77 36.50
N ALA A 556 -26.65 -52.69 35.16
CA ALA A 556 -27.42 -51.65 34.51
C ALA A 556 -28.89 -51.74 34.91
N LEU A 557 -29.39 -50.66 35.51
CA LEU A 557 -30.78 -50.49 35.92
C LEU A 557 -31.59 -49.94 34.75
N VAL A 558 -32.65 -50.66 34.38
CA VAL A 558 -33.57 -50.27 33.31
C VAL A 558 -34.94 -49.96 33.88
N ASN A 559 -35.58 -48.93 33.34
CA ASN A 559 -36.99 -48.64 33.56
C ASN A 559 -37.81 -49.52 32.61
N VAL A 560 -38.64 -50.40 33.15
CA VAL A 560 -39.54 -51.27 32.38
C VAL A 560 -40.97 -50.78 32.58
N THR A 561 -41.68 -50.55 31.48
CA THR A 561 -43.06 -50.07 31.46
C THR A 561 -43.93 -51.01 30.64
N LEU A 562 -45.02 -51.49 31.24
CA LEU A 562 -46.07 -52.28 30.61
C LEU A 562 -47.15 -51.35 30.03
N ASP A 563 -47.85 -51.79 28.98
CA ASP A 563 -48.97 -51.09 28.34
C ASP A 563 -50.13 -50.71 29.28
N ASN A 564 -50.33 -51.47 30.36
CA ASN A 564 -51.29 -51.15 31.42
C ASN A 564 -50.84 -49.97 32.32
N GLY A 565 -49.68 -49.36 32.06
CA GLY A 565 -49.12 -48.21 32.77
C GLY A 565 -48.23 -48.57 33.96
N THR A 566 -48.10 -49.85 34.32
CA THR A 566 -47.22 -50.30 35.41
C THR A 566 -45.76 -50.08 35.00
N SER A 567 -44.99 -49.41 35.86
CA SER A 567 -43.56 -49.17 35.64
C SER A 567 -42.73 -49.53 36.87
N PHE A 568 -41.54 -50.08 36.66
CA PHE A 568 -40.60 -50.42 37.73
C PHE A 568 -39.17 -50.45 37.22
N ILE A 569 -38.22 -50.38 38.15
CA ILE A 569 -36.79 -50.51 37.85
C ILE A 569 -36.39 -51.99 37.96
N HIS A 570 -35.64 -52.48 36.97
CA HIS A 570 -35.12 -53.85 36.94
C HIS A 570 -33.61 -53.86 36.69
N ASN A 571 -32.90 -54.80 37.31
CA ASN A 571 -31.47 -55.01 37.03
C ASN A 571 -31.34 -55.99 35.86
N SER A 572 -30.78 -55.50 34.74
CA SER A 572 -30.61 -56.25 33.49
C SER A 572 -29.76 -57.54 33.63
N THR A 573 -29.01 -57.73 34.71
CA THR A 573 -28.23 -58.96 34.89
C THR A 573 -29.05 -60.18 35.33
N ARG A 574 -30.34 -60.01 35.62
CA ARG A 574 -31.22 -61.11 36.08
C ARG A 574 -32.46 -61.23 35.20
N PRO A 575 -32.98 -62.45 34.96
CA PRO A 575 -34.29 -62.60 34.33
C PRO A 575 -35.38 -61.87 35.10
N LEU A 576 -36.22 -61.13 34.38
CA LEU A 576 -37.42 -60.48 34.90
C LEU A 576 -38.58 -61.47 34.84
N ALA A 577 -39.10 -61.84 36.01
CA ALA A 577 -40.33 -62.63 36.12
C ALA A 577 -41.54 -61.69 36.17
N LEU A 578 -42.55 -61.97 35.36
CA LEU A 578 -43.80 -61.21 35.28
C LEU A 578 -44.98 -62.11 35.61
N THR A 579 -45.97 -61.58 36.31
CA THR A 579 -47.25 -62.25 36.55
C THR A 579 -48.30 -61.61 35.64
N LEU A 580 -48.62 -62.26 34.53
CA LEU A 580 -49.51 -61.76 33.49
C LEU A 580 -50.59 -62.79 33.17
N ASP A 581 -51.79 -62.30 32.85
CA ASP A 581 -52.88 -63.12 32.33
C ASP A 581 -52.64 -63.41 30.83
N GLU A 582 -53.46 -64.28 30.23
CA GLU A 582 -53.41 -64.53 28.79
C GLU A 582 -53.69 -63.23 28.00
N GLY A 583 -52.81 -62.89 27.07
CA GLY A 583 -52.93 -61.66 26.28
C GLY A 583 -51.63 -61.24 25.62
N SER A 584 -51.72 -60.21 24.77
CA SER A 584 -50.57 -59.58 24.11
C SER A 584 -50.20 -58.31 24.88
N TYR A 585 -48.95 -58.20 25.31
CA TYR A 585 -48.45 -57.04 26.06
C TYR A 585 -47.36 -56.30 25.28
N THR A 586 -47.40 -54.96 25.30
CA THR A 586 -46.27 -54.14 24.84
C THR A 586 -45.41 -53.72 26.04
N ILE A 587 -44.10 -53.98 25.95
CA ILE A 587 -43.13 -53.68 27.00
C ILE A 587 -42.11 -52.67 26.46
N SER A 588 -42.05 -51.50 27.09
CA SER A 588 -41.04 -50.47 26.83
C SER A 588 -39.94 -50.53 27.89
N ILE A 589 -38.69 -50.60 27.46
CA ILE A 589 -37.52 -50.70 28.33
C ILE A 589 -36.60 -49.54 28.01
N LYS A 590 -36.21 -48.77 29.02
CA LYS A 590 -35.30 -47.63 28.90
C LYS A 590 -34.13 -47.73 29.87
N PHE A 591 -32.92 -47.60 29.34
CA PHE A 591 -31.71 -47.32 30.11
C PHE A 591 -31.44 -45.81 30.05
N GLU A 592 -31.49 -45.14 31.21
CA GLU A 592 -31.09 -43.74 31.32
C GLU A 592 -29.55 -43.64 31.33
N SER A 593 -28.98 -42.55 30.84
CA SER A 593 -27.53 -42.38 30.78
C SER A 593 -26.90 -42.48 32.17
N PHE A 594 -25.77 -43.17 32.29
CA PHE A 594 -25.05 -43.35 33.54
C PHE A 594 -23.54 -43.38 33.30
N MET A 595 -22.80 -42.54 34.03
CA MET A 595 -21.35 -42.34 33.86
C MET A 595 -20.97 -42.13 32.38
N GLU A 596 -20.08 -42.95 31.83
CA GLU A 596 -19.62 -42.90 30.45
C GLU A 596 -20.64 -43.36 29.40
N TYR A 597 -21.75 -43.99 29.79
CA TYR A 597 -22.71 -44.62 28.86
C TYR A 597 -23.92 -43.73 28.54
N GLY A 598 -24.28 -43.67 27.27
CA GLY A 598 -25.45 -42.97 26.73
C GLY A 598 -26.76 -43.72 26.96
N THR A 599 -27.88 -43.03 26.72
CA THR A 599 -29.24 -43.58 26.87
C THR A 599 -29.57 -44.60 25.78
N SER A 600 -30.38 -45.61 26.08
CA SER A 600 -30.94 -46.52 25.07
C SER A 600 -32.36 -46.99 25.42
N GLU A 601 -33.13 -47.31 24.39
CA GLU A 601 -34.54 -47.71 24.51
C GLU A 601 -34.86 -48.90 23.61
N LYS A 602 -35.76 -49.77 24.07
CA LYS A 602 -36.29 -50.91 23.31
C LYS A 602 -37.75 -51.15 23.63
N VAL A 603 -38.54 -51.38 22.60
CA VAL A 603 -39.93 -51.83 22.73
C VAL A 603 -40.03 -53.25 22.19
N MET A 604 -40.74 -54.12 22.91
CA MET A 604 -41.02 -55.50 22.50
C MET A 604 -42.48 -55.88 22.75
N THR A 605 -42.97 -56.87 22.02
CA THR A 605 -44.27 -57.50 22.22
C THR A 605 -44.11 -58.87 22.88
N LEU A 606 -44.97 -59.19 23.84
CA LEU A 606 -44.98 -60.47 24.55
C LEU A 606 -46.39 -61.06 24.53
N ASP A 607 -46.57 -62.15 23.79
CA ASP A 607 -47.81 -62.92 23.75
C ASP A 607 -47.79 -64.01 24.83
N VAL A 608 -48.59 -63.83 25.87
CA VAL A 608 -48.73 -64.75 27.00
C VAL A 608 -49.86 -65.73 26.72
N GLU A 609 -49.56 -67.02 26.80
CA GLU A 609 -50.51 -68.11 26.59
C GLU A 609 -50.86 -68.82 27.90
N LYS A 610 -52.09 -69.34 28.00
CA LYS A 610 -52.47 -70.29 29.05
C LYS A 610 -51.52 -71.48 29.10
N THR A 611 -51.16 -71.89 30.31
CA THR A 611 -50.31 -73.05 30.58
C THR A 611 -51.04 -74.34 30.20
N GLY A 612 -50.38 -75.26 29.48
CA GLY A 612 -50.94 -76.58 29.18
C GLY A 612 -51.22 -77.42 30.43
N THR A 613 -52.15 -78.38 30.33
CA THR A 613 -52.40 -79.36 31.41
C THR A 613 -52.38 -80.80 30.92
N ILE A 614 -52.04 -81.70 31.83
CA ILE A 614 -51.99 -83.15 31.63
C ILE A 614 -52.94 -83.77 32.66
N LEU A 615 -54.03 -84.37 32.18
CA LEU A 615 -55.00 -85.11 33.01
C LEU A 615 -54.77 -86.60 32.81
N ASP A 616 -54.66 -87.33 33.92
CA ASP A 616 -54.59 -88.79 33.94
C ASP A 616 -55.71 -89.38 34.83
N ALA A 617 -56.17 -90.60 34.53
CA ALA A 617 -57.33 -91.23 35.16
C ALA A 617 -57.23 -92.76 35.18
N GLU A 618 -57.54 -93.39 36.31
CA GLU A 618 -57.47 -94.85 36.51
C GLU A 618 -58.66 -95.40 37.32
N ILE A 619 -59.09 -96.65 37.09
CA ILE A 619 -60.16 -97.29 37.87
C ILE A 619 -59.61 -97.87 39.16
N VAL A 620 -60.21 -97.49 40.29
CA VAL A 620 -59.82 -97.99 41.63
C VAL A 620 -60.77 -99.08 42.12
N ASN A 621 -62.08 -98.92 41.88
CA ASN A 621 -63.09 -99.92 42.22
C ASN A 621 -64.01 -100.12 41.03
N ASN A 622 -64.24 -101.37 40.64
CA ASN A 622 -65.08 -101.75 39.51
C ASN A 622 -66.34 -102.51 39.92
N THR A 623 -66.73 -102.48 41.19
CA THR A 623 -67.95 -103.14 41.66
C THR A 623 -69.16 -102.26 41.35
N ALA A 624 -70.18 -102.82 40.67
CA ALA A 624 -71.42 -102.10 40.36
C ALA A 624 -72.04 -101.47 41.63
N GLY A 625 -72.34 -100.17 41.56
CA GLY A 625 -72.84 -99.36 42.68
C GLY A 625 -71.76 -98.78 43.59
N ASN A 626 -70.47 -99.07 43.33
CA ASN A 626 -69.34 -98.47 44.05
C ASN A 626 -68.12 -98.21 43.14
N VAL A 627 -68.36 -97.95 41.86
CA VAL A 627 -67.28 -97.72 40.90
C VAL A 627 -66.60 -96.37 41.19
N THR A 628 -65.28 -96.35 41.32
CA THR A 628 -64.49 -95.16 41.66
C THR A 628 -63.29 -95.00 40.72
N VAL A 629 -62.96 -93.76 40.35
CA VAL A 629 -61.87 -93.39 39.43
C VAL A 629 -60.90 -92.46 40.14
N ASN A 630 -59.61 -92.77 40.13
CA ASN A 630 -58.57 -91.85 40.55
C ASN A 630 -58.20 -90.93 39.40
N VAL A 631 -58.01 -89.64 39.66
CA VAL A 631 -57.53 -88.67 38.65
C VAL A 631 -56.34 -87.87 39.17
N THR A 632 -55.40 -87.57 38.28
CA THR A 632 -54.22 -86.71 38.51
C THR A 632 -54.24 -85.57 37.50
N LEU A 633 -54.13 -84.31 37.95
CA LEU A 633 -54.06 -83.15 37.05
C LEU A 633 -52.86 -82.27 37.41
N VAL A 634 -51.93 -82.15 36.46
CA VAL A 634 -50.75 -81.28 36.55
C VAL A 634 -50.67 -80.34 35.35
N ASP A 635 -49.94 -79.26 35.49
CA ASP A 635 -49.58 -78.40 34.37
C ASP A 635 -48.41 -78.97 33.55
N GLU A 636 -48.09 -78.35 32.42
CA GLU A 636 -46.99 -78.78 31.54
C GLU A 636 -45.59 -78.72 32.18
N PHE A 637 -45.46 -78.06 33.34
CA PHE A 637 -44.25 -78.01 34.15
C PHE A 637 -44.28 -79.00 35.32
N GLY A 638 -45.34 -79.82 35.43
CA GLY A 638 -45.50 -80.84 36.47
C GLY A 638 -46.04 -80.33 37.80
N LYS A 639 -46.52 -79.07 37.88
CA LYS A 639 -47.13 -78.52 39.10
C LYS A 639 -48.61 -78.95 39.19
N ILE A 640 -49.06 -79.32 40.38
CA ILE A 640 -50.45 -79.74 40.63
C ILE A 640 -51.42 -78.57 40.32
N VAL A 641 -52.50 -78.87 39.60
CA VAL A 641 -53.60 -77.94 39.37
C VAL A 641 -54.67 -78.16 40.44
N GLU A 642 -54.61 -77.36 41.51
CA GLU A 642 -55.38 -77.59 42.74
C GLU A 642 -56.88 -77.26 42.59
N ASP A 643 -57.25 -76.20 41.85
CA ASP A 643 -58.64 -75.77 41.67
C ASP A 643 -59.23 -76.23 40.33
N ALA A 644 -59.40 -77.55 40.20
CA ALA A 644 -59.92 -78.17 38.99
C ALA A 644 -61.24 -78.90 39.20
N THR A 645 -62.22 -78.56 38.36
CA THR A 645 -63.46 -79.34 38.25
C THR A 645 -63.26 -80.47 37.24
N ILE A 646 -63.40 -81.72 37.71
CA ILE A 646 -63.25 -82.91 36.86
C ILE A 646 -64.62 -83.53 36.64
N THR A 647 -64.98 -83.74 35.37
CA THR A 647 -66.20 -84.43 34.99
C THR A 647 -65.87 -85.82 34.45
N LEU A 648 -66.54 -86.85 34.97
CA LEU A 648 -66.49 -88.21 34.45
C LEU A 648 -67.73 -88.48 33.60
N LYS A 649 -67.52 -88.95 32.38
CA LYS A 649 -68.57 -89.29 31.43
C LYS A 649 -68.49 -90.74 30.99
N ASP A 650 -69.63 -91.34 30.66
CA ASP A 650 -69.67 -92.70 30.10
C ASP A 650 -69.51 -92.73 28.57
N GLU A 651 -69.59 -93.93 27.97
CA GLU A 651 -69.49 -94.12 26.52
C GLU A 651 -70.57 -93.39 25.70
N ASN A 652 -71.70 -93.00 26.30
CA ASN A 652 -72.74 -92.22 25.64
C ASN A 652 -72.54 -90.71 25.86
N ASN A 653 -71.44 -90.31 26.48
CA ASN A 653 -71.13 -88.93 26.88
C ASN A 653 -72.07 -88.40 27.98
N ASP A 654 -72.79 -89.29 28.67
CA ASP A 654 -73.62 -88.94 29.81
C ASP A 654 -72.73 -88.74 31.06
N THR A 655 -73.02 -87.70 31.82
CA THR A 655 -72.27 -87.41 33.05
C THR A 655 -72.59 -88.46 34.11
N ILE A 656 -71.58 -89.24 34.48
CA ILE A 656 -71.68 -90.24 35.55
C ILE A 656 -71.14 -89.72 36.88
N SER A 657 -70.35 -88.66 36.87
CA SER A 657 -69.96 -87.89 38.05
C SER A 657 -69.39 -86.53 37.66
N THR A 658 -69.57 -85.53 38.52
CA THR A 658 -68.83 -84.26 38.43
C THR A 658 -68.31 -83.96 39.81
N ASP A 659 -67.00 -83.75 39.91
CA ASP A 659 -66.34 -83.41 41.15
C ASP A 659 -65.73 -82.01 41.08
N THR A 660 -66.30 -81.11 41.86
CA THR A 660 -65.90 -79.71 41.96
C THR A 660 -65.03 -79.43 43.19
N THR A 661 -64.67 -80.45 43.98
CA THR A 661 -63.81 -80.24 45.16
C THR A 661 -62.35 -80.00 44.71
N PRO A 662 -61.55 -79.21 45.45
CA PRO A 662 -60.14 -79.01 45.10
C PRO A 662 -59.35 -80.32 45.12
N LEU A 663 -58.37 -80.46 44.23
CA LEU A 663 -57.44 -81.59 44.18
C LEU A 663 -56.37 -81.40 45.26
N THR A 664 -56.67 -81.77 46.50
CA THR A 664 -55.71 -81.71 47.62
C THR A 664 -54.86 -82.98 47.66
N GLY A 665 -53.80 -83.06 46.85
CA GLY A 665 -52.89 -84.21 46.75
C GLY A 665 -52.53 -84.58 45.31
N THR A 666 -51.78 -85.67 45.11
CA THR A 666 -51.35 -86.12 43.77
C THR A 666 -52.45 -86.82 42.98
N THR A 667 -53.38 -87.49 43.66
CA THR A 667 -54.50 -88.21 43.05
C THR A 667 -55.78 -87.88 43.81
N LYS A 668 -56.91 -87.92 43.11
CA LYS A 668 -58.23 -87.72 43.69
C LYS A 668 -59.19 -88.82 43.26
N THR A 669 -59.80 -89.50 44.22
CA THR A 669 -60.76 -90.57 43.94
C THR A 669 -62.18 -90.01 43.79
N ILE A 670 -62.75 -90.11 42.59
CA ILE A 670 -64.10 -89.69 42.25
C ILE A 670 -65.00 -90.91 42.19
N LYS A 671 -66.10 -90.89 42.96
CA LYS A 671 -67.12 -91.95 42.92
C LYS A 671 -68.09 -91.71 41.76
N THR A 672 -68.42 -92.77 41.04
CA THR A 672 -69.34 -92.73 39.89
C THR A 672 -70.75 -93.21 40.29
N THR A 673 -71.73 -92.88 39.45
CA THR A 673 -73.12 -93.35 39.58
C THR A 673 -73.38 -94.70 38.88
N ILE A 674 -72.35 -95.40 38.41
CA ILE A 674 -72.49 -96.67 37.69
C ILE A 674 -73.01 -97.77 38.64
N THR A 675 -74.26 -98.23 38.41
CA THR A 675 -74.96 -99.22 39.26
C THR A 675 -75.19 -100.58 38.59
N ARG A 676 -74.94 -100.71 37.29
CA ARG A 676 -75.16 -101.95 36.53
C ARG A 676 -73.82 -102.55 36.08
N ALA A 677 -73.68 -103.86 36.25
CA ALA A 677 -72.53 -104.60 35.76
C ALA A 677 -72.51 -104.65 34.21
N GLY A 678 -71.32 -104.65 33.62
CA GLY A 678 -71.10 -104.57 32.17
C GLY A 678 -69.74 -103.97 31.84
N THR A 679 -69.39 -103.90 30.56
CA THR A 679 -68.18 -103.22 30.09
C THR A 679 -68.52 -101.75 29.79
N LYS A 680 -67.75 -100.80 30.33
CA LYS A 680 -67.98 -99.34 30.23
C LYS A 680 -66.71 -98.58 29.86
N ASN A 681 -66.84 -97.48 29.12
CA ASN A 681 -65.75 -96.50 28.95
C ASN A 681 -66.01 -95.31 29.88
N ILE A 682 -64.95 -94.77 30.50
CA ILE A 682 -65.06 -93.61 31.39
C ILE A 682 -64.06 -92.56 30.94
N THR A 683 -64.55 -91.38 30.56
CA THR A 683 -63.72 -90.23 30.19
C THR A 683 -63.72 -89.20 31.30
N ALA A 684 -62.53 -88.91 31.85
CA ALA A 684 -62.28 -87.77 32.72
C ALA A 684 -61.97 -86.53 31.87
N ILE A 685 -62.58 -85.39 32.20
CA ILE A 685 -62.42 -84.12 31.48
C ILE A 685 -62.17 -82.99 32.48
N TYR A 686 -61.11 -82.22 32.24
CA TYR A 686 -60.86 -80.91 32.82
C TYR A 686 -61.08 -79.83 31.76
N THR A 687 -61.99 -78.90 32.00
CA THR A 687 -62.42 -77.90 31.00
C THR A 687 -61.48 -76.70 30.87
N GLY A 688 -60.40 -76.62 31.66
CA GLY A 688 -59.52 -75.45 31.71
C GLY A 688 -60.07 -74.30 32.56
N ASN A 689 -59.26 -73.26 32.75
CA ASN A 689 -59.62 -71.98 33.36
C ASN A 689 -58.79 -70.84 32.76
N ASN A 690 -58.77 -69.64 33.36
CA ASN A 690 -58.03 -68.48 32.86
C ASN A 690 -56.48 -68.65 32.86
N ILE A 691 -55.97 -69.65 33.58
CA ILE A 691 -54.54 -69.94 33.73
C ILE A 691 -54.16 -71.21 32.94
N TYR A 692 -55.06 -72.18 32.86
CA TYR A 692 -54.77 -73.53 32.40
C TYR A 692 -55.64 -73.96 31.20
N LYS A 693 -55.03 -74.58 30.19
CA LYS A 693 -55.74 -75.17 29.04
C LYS A 693 -56.53 -76.43 29.46
N GLN A 694 -57.60 -76.75 28.73
CA GLN A 694 -58.40 -77.97 28.92
C GLN A 694 -57.60 -79.25 28.63
N SER A 695 -57.95 -80.36 29.28
CA SER A 695 -57.38 -81.69 29.05
C SER A 695 -58.38 -82.81 29.37
N ASN A 696 -58.19 -84.01 28.81
CA ASN A 696 -59.05 -85.16 29.06
C ASN A 696 -58.26 -86.49 29.01
N HIS A 697 -58.80 -87.53 29.66
CA HIS A 697 -58.29 -88.91 29.56
C HIS A 697 -59.45 -89.91 29.59
N THR A 698 -59.49 -90.84 28.63
CA THR A 698 -60.48 -91.91 28.55
C THR A 698 -59.92 -93.27 28.95
N ILE A 699 -60.54 -93.89 29.95
CA ILE A 699 -60.33 -95.28 30.34
C ILE A 699 -61.31 -96.15 29.55
N THR A 700 -60.81 -97.13 28.81
CA THR A 700 -61.64 -97.98 27.94
C THR A 700 -61.84 -99.39 28.48
N ASN A 701 -62.94 -100.04 28.08
CA ASN A 701 -63.25 -101.45 28.34
C ASN A 701 -63.24 -101.86 29.82
N THR A 702 -63.68 -100.96 30.71
CA THR A 702 -63.73 -101.23 32.15
C THR A 702 -64.79 -102.27 32.46
N LYS A 703 -64.38 -103.45 32.94
CA LYS A 703 -65.29 -104.53 33.34
C LYS A 703 -65.86 -104.28 34.74
N ILE A 704 -67.14 -103.92 34.81
CA ILE A 704 -67.88 -103.69 36.05
C ILE A 704 -68.54 -105.01 36.52
N THR A 705 -68.29 -105.42 37.76
CA THR A 705 -68.71 -106.72 38.32
C THR A 705 -69.98 -106.60 39.19
N ARG A 706 -70.76 -107.69 39.29
CA ARG A 706 -71.98 -107.76 40.13
C ARG A 706 -71.61 -107.96 41.62
N ARG A 707 -72.48 -107.51 42.54
CA ARG A 707 -72.35 -107.66 44.00
C ARG A 707 -72.97 -109.01 44.45
N ASP A 708 -72.22 -109.86 45.15
CA ASP A 708 -72.70 -111.17 45.65
C ASP A 708 -73.65 -111.03 46.86
N THR A 709 -74.67 -111.90 46.97
CA THR A 709 -75.62 -111.96 48.12
C THR A 709 -75.82 -113.39 48.61
N SER A 710 -75.71 -113.64 49.92
CA SER A 710 -76.04 -114.91 50.60
C SER A 710 -77.19 -114.72 51.61
N LEU A 711 -78.09 -115.70 51.70
CA LEU A 711 -79.23 -115.77 52.65
C LEU A 711 -78.89 -116.74 53.79
N THR A 712 -79.11 -116.32 55.05
CA THR A 712 -79.06 -117.16 56.25
C THR A 712 -80.48 -117.57 56.69
N THR A 713 -80.72 -118.85 56.97
CA THR A 713 -81.89 -119.35 57.72
C THR A 713 -81.46 -119.70 59.15
N THR A 714 -82.33 -119.39 60.12
CA THR A 714 -82.18 -119.51 61.58
C THR A 714 -81.47 -120.75 62.09
#